data_AF-A0A8D6PUM7-F1
#
_entry.id   AF-A0A8D6PUM7-F1
#
_cell.length_a   1.000
_cell.length_b   1.000
_cell.length_c   1.000
_cell.angle_alpha   90.00
_cell.angle_beta   90.00
_cell.angle_gamma   90.00
#
_symmetry.space_group_name_H-M   'P 1'
#
loop_
_entity.id
_entity.type
_entity.pdbx_description
1 polymer ?
#
loop_
_entity_poly.entity_id
_entity_poly.type
_entity_poly.pdbx_seq_one_letter_code
_entity_poly.pdbx_strand_id
1 'polypeptide(L)'
;MSSMKIYIEDSIKNLPIKKYTKEELEDVNKIKLEALEKYHNANLFVWLAKGFKGKDEEDAKAPVVLWLNKKDLSSKDLKLLKSLGYDVNQDKIKITQGIIKKLAEKRYLALPKFIFNALYRELEHNPEYNIAVMPIGEVVAYDLDSDDYFKIFAQAYKEVFGEDVLKSTFVEKTKQGYHIFLRLIDFIPEGRSIEFIPKTEGKEFARYYNGRYEVVYPSIRVVDVTELEGTPYTKISDKELYELKTITLEELKKLEVKIVELLEKNGYKVRNEIKRMLGIATEDKLQLEKLETANTKATKVMDIPKSREDLLNAILEEVKKVDVEKGERSDWIFALTLLFKWCGLNYEEAFNILNTLKGINTKLEDSSHNLDWYKTYEWDAVENVNLAGIIGAFESCPKIDKTNILNILESYKEKGGVIYNKEFYREVKEVYKNGRKVIKSIYYMVIEREKRHYVFKFNIYKIIIDLNKKKELMSEGFEEKEALEEATTKMIIEYPIFKIMDLKQFEDVVLNKKYVVVRGLTTIRNNNIKNEFELRFEDITGLLNYVSTDATKEVIKKVKPALDALIDAIEWFANSRNYESSCLFRILEKDGKLYIPKVEHHPTLHQYESYPTPEEYYKMLMESTYTEEEKKQLLEALYKLNKPHNILVMAYFLSSLLVGVIPYENTPYLILYGKSSKGKSKTARLFNFVDVKTDNLTSYQYKVYANGWGCGYGLLDECKELRNDVIQLLKENATSYMYIKKHGQKYKHIYKLCGVITCNDIFDLKTNNPDDLAGFLRRQLTYKVRDEDIIKGIGKDIKFLHKNRLKLQKIFIDWLLNQNPEELREAYEDIEEDEQYKFIYFGLGLLFKFWADNGFEVDKEYYRQILGLLKDGEQQFKKDVMNDEGIIEILRGVIYGELLELVKSLPKGDKKVSVEDLEDWDILNAYAVELIKKEGYTIYRTKKDEILRLAIQQRGLIKLLSVLKKKFKMNYPDKINLDWFANKLKEDNPEYNIEIKQIKINGKKIKNCLVIEIPEEDDTKELKEKIIKLLLKAGTRGMTTIQIAEELGLSEEEAEEILKELHKKGEIDNPRPGIWIAY
;
A
#
# COMPACT_ATOMS: atom_id res chain seq x y z
N MET A 1 23.14 40.38 -4.12
CA MET A 1 22.62 41.21 -3.01
C MET A 1 21.33 42.00 -3.33
N SER A 2 20.73 41.92 -4.52
CA SER A 2 19.45 42.62 -4.81
C SER A 2 18.20 41.72 -4.93
N SER A 3 18.31 40.39 -4.83
CA SER A 3 17.17 39.47 -4.86
C SER A 3 16.58 39.13 -3.48
N MET A 4 17.23 39.53 -2.39
CA MET A 4 16.80 39.24 -1.01
C MET A 4 15.75 40.24 -0.49
N LYS A 5 15.57 41.39 -1.18
CA LYS A 5 14.69 42.48 -0.73
C LYS A 5 13.20 42.28 -1.05
N ILE A 6 12.87 41.56 -2.12
CA ILE A 6 11.48 41.46 -2.62
C ILE A 6 10.70 40.31 -1.94
N TYR A 7 11.39 39.31 -1.38
CA TYR A 7 10.72 38.18 -0.71
C TYR A 7 10.34 38.47 0.76
N ILE A 8 10.93 39.51 1.37
CA ILE A 8 10.73 39.89 2.77
C ILE A 8 9.48 40.78 2.95
N GLU A 9 9.11 41.59 1.95
CA GLU A 9 8.01 42.56 2.11
C GLU A 9 6.62 41.90 2.09
N ASP A 10 6.45 40.75 1.42
CA ASP A 10 5.16 40.04 1.37
C ASP A 10 4.94 39.02 2.51
N SER A 11 5.99 38.67 3.27
CA SER A 11 5.90 37.76 4.42
C SER A 11 5.65 38.48 5.76
N ILE A 12 5.64 39.82 5.78
CA ILE A 12 5.45 40.66 6.98
C ILE A 12 3.97 40.95 7.30
N LYS A 13 3.01 40.61 6.42
CA LYS A 13 1.60 41.04 6.57
C LYS A 13 0.71 40.20 7.49
N ASN A 14 1.19 39.13 8.14
CA ASN A 14 0.36 38.28 9.02
C ASN A 14 1.02 37.84 10.35
N LEU A 15 1.88 38.66 10.95
CA LEU A 15 2.42 38.39 12.30
C LEU A 15 1.78 39.35 13.33
N PRO A 16 1.16 38.86 14.43
CA PRO A 16 0.60 39.79 15.39
C PRO A 16 1.64 40.34 16.42
N ILE A 17 1.35 41.59 16.81
CA ILE A 17 1.69 42.49 17.92
C ILE A 17 2.82 42.15 18.96
N LYS A 18 4.02 41.76 18.50
CA LYS A 18 5.28 42.41 18.95
C LYS A 18 6.35 42.22 17.87
N LYS A 19 6.70 43.28 17.14
CA LYS A 19 7.70 43.23 16.07
C LYS A 19 9.10 43.20 16.68
N TYR A 20 9.77 42.04 16.66
CA TYR A 20 11.23 42.00 16.79
C TYR A 20 11.85 42.75 15.60
N THR A 21 12.82 43.61 15.87
CA THR A 21 13.67 44.19 14.84
C THR A 21 14.55 43.11 14.21
N LYS A 22 15.06 43.38 13.01
CA LYS A 22 15.95 42.45 12.30
C LYS A 22 17.21 42.14 13.11
N GLU A 23 17.77 43.15 13.79
CA GLU A 23 18.95 43.02 14.64
C GLU A 23 18.67 42.15 15.88
N GLU A 24 17.51 42.31 16.52
CA GLU A 24 17.09 41.44 17.64
C GLU A 24 16.90 39.99 17.21
N LEU A 25 16.37 39.74 16.01
CA LEU A 25 16.27 38.37 15.47
C LEU A 25 17.64 37.78 15.13
N GLU A 26 18.59 38.58 14.64
CA GLU A 26 19.95 38.14 14.35
C GLU A 26 20.71 37.78 15.63
N ASP A 27 20.61 38.58 16.70
CA ASP A 27 21.22 38.29 18.01
C ASP A 27 20.61 37.04 18.65
N VAL A 28 19.29 36.91 18.61
CA VAL A 28 18.59 35.72 19.10
C VAL A 28 18.94 34.49 18.26
N ASN A 29 19.12 34.62 16.94
CA ASN A 29 19.51 33.51 16.08
C ASN A 29 20.95 33.04 16.36
N LYS A 30 21.87 33.96 16.69
CA LYS A 30 23.22 33.59 17.11
C LYS A 30 23.20 32.69 18.36
N ILE A 31 22.41 33.07 19.36
CA ILE A 31 22.23 32.26 20.58
C ILE A 31 21.58 30.91 20.25
N LYS A 32 20.61 30.88 19.33
CA LYS A 32 19.97 29.63 18.87
C LYS A 32 20.96 28.70 18.19
N LEU A 33 21.79 29.21 17.28
CA LEU A 33 22.79 28.40 16.57
C LEU A 33 23.82 27.82 17.54
N GLU A 34 24.30 28.63 18.49
CA GLU A 34 25.18 28.16 19.58
C GLU A 34 24.49 27.07 20.44
N ALA A 35 23.21 27.25 20.78
CA ALA A 35 22.45 26.27 21.53
C ALA A 35 22.23 24.97 20.73
N LEU A 36 21.91 25.06 19.44
CA LEU A 36 21.71 23.91 18.56
C LEU A 36 22.97 23.04 18.47
N GLU A 37 24.15 23.68 18.37
CA GLU A 37 25.43 22.98 18.42
C GLU A 37 25.67 22.29 19.76
N LYS A 38 25.45 23.00 20.87
CA LYS A 38 25.62 22.44 22.21
C LYS A 38 24.68 21.25 22.45
N TYR A 39 23.43 21.33 21.99
CA TYR A 39 22.46 20.24 22.08
C TYR A 39 22.89 19.02 21.26
N HIS A 40 23.36 19.23 20.03
CA HIS A 40 23.85 18.15 19.19
C HIS A 40 25.10 17.48 19.80
N ASN A 41 26.05 18.27 20.32
CA ASN A 41 27.26 17.77 20.99
C ASN A 41 26.94 17.03 22.31
N ALA A 42 25.84 17.39 22.96
CA ALA A 42 25.31 16.67 24.11
C ALA A 42 24.44 15.48 23.72
N ASN A 43 24.49 14.99 22.48
CA ASN A 43 23.70 13.84 21.99
C ASN A 43 22.19 14.00 22.22
N LEU A 44 21.67 15.23 22.12
CA LEU A 44 20.23 15.47 22.15
C LEU A 44 19.66 15.35 20.73
N PHE A 45 18.52 14.70 20.60
CA PHE A 45 17.76 14.70 19.37
C PHE A 45 17.02 16.03 19.22
N VAL A 46 17.36 16.79 18.18
CA VAL A 46 16.84 18.13 17.91
C VAL A 46 16.18 18.22 16.54
N TRP A 47 15.18 19.07 16.42
CA TRP A 47 14.52 19.41 15.16
C TRP A 47 14.19 20.90 15.11
N LEU A 48 13.68 21.40 13.99
CA LEU A 48 13.18 22.77 13.88
C LEU A 48 11.65 22.79 13.90
N ALA A 49 11.09 23.77 14.60
CA ALA A 49 9.67 24.08 14.60
C ALA A 49 9.44 25.46 13.95
N LYS A 50 8.26 25.65 13.35
CA LYS A 50 7.91 26.89 12.64
C LYS A 50 8.01 28.15 13.51
N GLY A 51 7.92 28.02 14.84
CA GLY A 51 8.19 29.12 15.76
C GLY A 51 7.28 30.32 15.47
N PHE A 52 7.90 31.49 15.26
CA PHE A 52 7.18 32.74 14.99
C PHE A 52 6.42 32.74 13.65
N LYS A 53 6.67 31.77 12.76
CA LYS A 53 5.99 31.63 11.46
C LYS A 53 4.64 30.88 11.55
N GLY A 54 4.33 30.29 12.71
CA GLY A 54 3.07 29.59 12.96
C GLY A 54 1.90 30.57 13.13
N LYS A 55 0.72 30.19 12.64
CA LYS A 55 -0.50 31.02 12.77
C LYS A 55 -1.11 31.00 14.16
N ASP A 56 -0.89 29.93 14.91
CA ASP A 56 -1.41 29.68 16.26
C ASP A 56 -0.42 28.82 17.06
N GLU A 57 -0.77 28.49 18.31
CA GLU A 57 0.07 27.70 19.21
C GLU A 57 0.41 26.29 18.66
N GLU A 58 -0.51 25.63 17.95
CA GLU A 58 -0.27 24.30 17.39
C GLU A 58 0.59 24.38 16.12
N ASP A 59 0.33 25.35 15.24
CA ASP A 59 1.12 25.58 14.02
C ASP A 59 2.52 26.10 14.33
N ALA A 60 2.71 26.86 15.43
CA ALA A 60 4.04 27.28 15.89
C ALA A 60 4.90 26.11 16.39
N LYS A 61 4.26 25.04 16.90
CA LYS A 61 4.94 23.78 17.29
C LYS A 61 5.15 22.85 16.09
N ALA A 62 4.56 23.12 14.93
CA ALA A 62 4.65 22.22 13.79
C ALA A 62 6.11 22.06 13.29
N PRO A 63 6.58 20.83 13.07
CA PRO A 63 7.94 20.56 12.63
C PRO A 63 8.18 21.04 11.20
N VAL A 64 9.37 21.56 10.95
CA VAL A 64 9.83 21.98 9.62
C VAL A 64 10.22 20.74 8.80
N VAL A 65 9.88 20.76 7.51
CA VAL A 65 10.33 19.74 6.54
C VAL A 65 11.65 20.20 5.95
N LEU A 66 12.67 19.34 6.01
CA LEU A 66 13.96 19.59 5.37
C LEU A 66 14.00 18.98 3.96
N TRP A 67 14.76 19.64 3.09
CA TRP A 67 15.09 19.13 1.76
C TRP A 67 16.60 19.05 1.60
N LEU A 68 17.13 17.83 1.43
CA LEU A 68 18.54 17.59 1.20
C LEU A 68 18.80 17.42 -0.29
N ASN A 69 19.83 18.07 -0.85
CA ASN A 69 20.23 17.75 -2.22
C ASN A 69 21.09 16.49 -2.21
N LYS A 70 20.75 15.51 -3.05
CA LYS A 70 21.47 14.24 -3.16
C LYS A 70 22.97 14.41 -3.44
N LYS A 71 23.32 15.42 -4.26
CA LYS A 71 24.71 15.77 -4.61
C LYS A 71 25.57 16.21 -3.42
N ASP A 72 24.94 16.69 -2.33
CA ASP A 72 25.63 17.20 -1.15
C ASP A 72 25.81 16.09 -0.08
N LEU A 73 25.36 14.86 -0.38
CA LEU A 73 25.38 13.72 0.54
C LEU A 73 26.42 12.67 0.13
N SER A 74 27.12 12.12 1.11
CA SER A 74 28.06 11.02 0.86
C SER A 74 27.31 9.71 0.59
N SER A 75 28.00 8.73 0.00
CA SER A 75 27.46 7.38 -0.20
C SER A 75 27.02 6.73 1.12
N LYS A 76 27.69 7.02 2.23
CA LYS A 76 27.32 6.56 3.57
C LYS A 76 26.01 7.18 4.06
N ASP A 77 25.82 8.48 3.82
CA ASP A 77 24.59 9.19 4.21
C ASP A 77 23.39 8.69 3.41
N LEU A 78 23.57 8.48 2.11
CA LEU A 78 22.53 7.92 1.23
C LEU A 78 22.15 6.50 1.64
N LYS A 79 23.13 5.65 2.01
CA LYS A 79 22.87 4.32 2.56
C LYS A 79 22.07 4.38 3.87
N LEU A 80 22.42 5.30 4.77
CA LEU A 80 21.68 5.49 6.02
C LEU A 80 20.23 5.91 5.73
N LEU A 81 20.01 6.93 4.89
CA LEU A 81 18.66 7.39 4.52
C LEU A 81 17.83 6.27 3.88
N LYS A 82 18.43 5.49 2.97
CA LYS A 82 17.79 4.31 2.37
C LYS A 82 17.41 3.26 3.42
N SER A 83 18.30 2.97 4.38
CA SER A 83 18.03 2.02 5.47
C SER A 83 16.93 2.48 6.43
N LEU A 84 16.70 3.80 6.50
CA LEU A 84 15.61 4.42 7.26
C LEU A 84 14.34 4.56 6.39
N GLY A 85 14.30 4.01 5.18
CA GLY A 85 13.12 4.03 4.30
C GLY A 85 12.80 5.39 3.70
N TYR A 86 13.81 6.22 3.44
CA TYR A 86 13.67 7.45 2.64
C TYR A 86 14.01 7.17 1.17
N ASP A 87 13.25 7.78 0.27
CA ASP A 87 13.53 7.73 -1.17
C ASP A 87 14.74 8.61 -1.50
N VAL A 88 15.86 7.94 -1.85
CA VAL A 88 17.13 8.57 -2.20
C VAL A 88 17.37 8.66 -3.71
N ASN A 89 16.36 8.29 -4.52
CA ASN A 89 16.47 8.32 -5.98
C ASN A 89 16.22 9.73 -6.55
N GLN A 90 15.58 10.60 -5.78
CA GLN A 90 15.31 11.99 -6.14
C GLN A 90 16.53 12.89 -5.89
N ASP A 91 16.70 13.91 -6.74
CA ASP A 91 17.75 14.94 -6.57
C ASP A 91 17.58 15.74 -5.27
N LYS A 92 16.33 15.89 -4.81
CA LYS A 92 15.99 16.50 -3.52
C LYS A 92 15.27 15.48 -2.65
N ILE A 93 15.88 15.13 -1.54
CA ILE A 93 15.37 14.13 -0.60
C ILE A 93 14.62 14.86 0.52
N LYS A 94 13.33 14.55 0.67
CA LYS A 94 12.47 15.13 1.70
C LYS A 94 12.69 14.41 3.03
N ILE A 95 13.17 15.13 4.03
CA ILE A 95 13.32 14.63 5.39
C ILE A 95 12.31 15.30 6.33
N THR A 96 11.61 14.49 7.11
CA THR A 96 10.67 14.95 8.13
C THR A 96 11.19 14.56 9.52
N GLN A 97 10.68 15.22 10.56
CA GLN A 97 11.01 14.93 11.97
C GLN A 97 10.89 13.45 12.35
N GLY A 98 10.03 12.69 11.65
CA GLY A 98 9.89 11.23 11.83
C GLY A 98 11.20 10.44 11.66
N ILE A 99 12.25 11.04 11.08
CA ILE A 99 13.59 10.45 11.02
C ILE A 99 14.17 10.19 12.40
N ILE A 100 13.87 11.04 13.38
CA ILE A 100 14.38 10.91 14.75
C ILE A 100 13.92 9.60 15.37
N LYS A 101 12.63 9.25 15.22
CA LYS A 101 12.08 8.00 15.72
C LYS A 101 12.76 6.78 15.07
N LYS A 102 12.94 6.83 13.74
CA LYS A 102 13.59 5.74 13.00
C LYS A 102 15.08 5.57 13.38
N LEU A 103 15.78 6.67 13.64
CA LEU A 103 17.15 6.65 14.15
C LEU A 103 17.21 6.01 15.55
N ALA A 104 16.27 6.37 16.43
CA ALA A 104 16.18 5.79 17.77
C ALA A 104 15.84 4.29 17.75
N GLU A 105 14.95 3.83 16.88
CA GLU A 105 14.66 2.40 16.65
C GLU A 105 15.91 1.63 16.21
N LYS A 106 16.81 2.29 15.47
CA LYS A 106 18.11 1.75 15.06
C LYS A 106 19.23 1.99 16.09
N ARG A 107 18.88 2.42 17.31
CA ARG A 107 19.81 2.69 18.43
C ARG A 107 20.90 3.73 18.13
N TYR A 108 20.60 4.72 17.28
CA TYR A 108 21.47 5.89 17.16
C TYR A 108 21.37 6.72 18.43
N LEU A 109 22.52 7.17 18.94
CA LEU A 109 22.60 7.98 20.16
C LEU A 109 22.47 9.49 19.88
N ALA A 110 22.64 9.91 18.62
CA ALA A 110 22.56 11.31 18.22
C ALA A 110 22.13 11.43 16.74
N LEU A 111 21.77 12.65 16.33
CA LEU A 111 21.51 12.97 14.92
C LEU A 111 22.78 12.81 14.08
N PRO A 112 22.72 12.13 12.93
CA PRO A 112 23.81 12.12 11.97
C PRO A 112 24.23 13.53 11.56
N LYS A 113 25.54 13.77 11.44
CA LYS A 113 26.11 15.11 11.20
C LYS A 113 25.54 15.80 9.95
N PHE A 114 25.25 15.06 8.88
CA PHE A 114 24.67 15.65 7.67
C PHE A 114 23.24 16.17 7.87
N ILE A 115 22.43 15.52 8.73
CA ILE A 115 21.08 15.97 9.10
C ILE A 115 21.20 17.20 10.00
N PHE A 116 22.11 17.15 10.98
CA PHE A 116 22.41 18.30 11.83
C PHE A 116 22.83 19.53 11.00
N ASN A 117 23.76 19.36 10.06
CA ASN A 117 24.23 20.46 9.21
C ASN A 117 23.09 21.08 8.38
N ALA A 118 22.13 20.27 7.94
CA ALA A 118 20.95 20.77 7.24
C ALA A 118 20.02 21.55 8.17
N LEU A 119 19.77 21.08 9.40
CA LEU A 119 19.02 21.83 10.41
C LEU A 119 19.70 23.16 10.74
N TYR A 120 21.03 23.14 10.91
CA TYR A 120 21.82 24.33 11.23
C TYR A 120 21.69 25.38 10.12
N ARG A 121 21.87 24.99 8.85
CA ARG A 121 21.69 25.89 7.71
C ARG A 121 20.26 26.42 7.61
N GLU A 122 19.26 25.56 7.82
CA GLU A 122 17.86 25.98 7.74
C GLU A 122 17.51 27.03 8.81
N LEU A 123 18.03 26.87 10.03
CA LEU A 123 17.87 27.84 11.12
C LEU A 123 18.65 29.14 10.87
N GLU A 124 19.86 29.04 10.32
CA GLU A 124 20.67 30.19 9.91
C GLU A 124 19.92 31.09 8.90
N HIS A 125 19.20 30.47 7.94
CA HIS A 125 18.43 31.19 6.93
C HIS A 125 17.04 31.66 7.39
N ASN A 126 16.51 31.07 8.47
CA ASN A 126 15.17 31.36 8.99
C ASN A 126 15.24 31.60 10.52
N PRO A 127 15.72 32.78 10.96
CA PRO A 127 15.87 33.12 12.39
C PRO A 127 14.56 33.05 13.19
N GLU A 128 13.42 33.09 12.50
CA GLU A 128 12.08 32.94 13.05
C GLU A 128 11.72 31.52 13.51
N TYR A 129 12.48 30.50 13.09
CA TYR A 129 12.30 29.12 13.54
C TYR A 129 12.84 28.92 14.96
N ASN A 130 12.26 27.97 15.67
CA ASN A 130 12.72 27.55 16.99
C ASN A 130 13.26 26.11 16.93
N ILE A 131 14.03 25.74 17.94
CA ILE A 131 14.64 24.42 18.07
C ILE A 131 13.74 23.56 18.95
N ALA A 132 13.22 22.47 18.43
CA ALA A 132 12.50 21.47 19.20
C ALA A 132 13.49 20.40 19.69
N VAL A 133 13.60 20.19 21.01
CA VAL A 133 14.38 19.08 21.59
C VAL A 133 13.42 17.95 21.96
N MET A 134 13.72 16.75 21.44
CA MET A 134 12.94 15.54 21.70
C MET A 134 13.69 14.67 22.72
N PRO A 135 13.13 14.43 23.92
CA PRO A 135 13.71 13.51 24.88
C PRO A 135 13.46 12.09 24.36
N ILE A 136 14.44 11.51 23.68
CA ILE A 136 14.39 10.16 23.08
C ILE A 136 15.65 9.40 23.45
N GLY A 137 15.52 8.11 23.75
CA GLY A 137 16.63 7.22 24.05
C GLY A 137 17.15 7.38 25.48
N GLU A 138 18.24 8.15 25.64
CA GLU A 138 18.92 8.38 26.92
C GLU A 138 18.37 9.58 27.70
N VAL A 139 17.39 10.31 27.17
CA VAL A 139 16.85 11.51 27.84
C VAL A 139 15.42 11.25 28.28
N VAL A 140 15.14 11.54 29.54
CA VAL A 140 13.78 11.50 30.11
C VAL A 140 13.34 12.91 30.48
N ALA A 141 12.06 13.18 30.26
CA ALA A 141 11.41 14.43 30.65
C ALA A 141 10.20 14.13 31.53
N TYR A 142 10.11 14.83 32.66
CA TYR A 142 8.93 14.92 33.49
C TYR A 142 8.19 16.20 33.19
N ASP A 143 6.92 16.09 32.81
CA ASP A 143 5.99 17.21 32.66
C ASP A 143 5.04 17.22 33.86
N LEU A 144 5.13 18.24 34.71
CA LEU A 144 4.42 18.37 35.98
C LEU A 144 3.43 19.53 35.90
N ASP A 145 2.14 19.28 36.18
CA ASP A 145 1.08 20.27 35.92
C ASP A 145 0.69 21.14 37.14
N SER A 146 1.50 21.15 38.21
CA SER A 146 1.25 22.03 39.35
C SER A 146 2.49 22.31 40.20
N ASP A 147 2.45 23.42 40.94
CA ASP A 147 3.46 23.75 41.98
C ASP A 147 3.54 22.66 43.07
N ASP A 148 2.43 22.00 43.38
CA ASP A 148 2.39 20.94 44.39
C ASP A 148 3.15 19.69 43.92
N TYR A 149 2.97 19.30 42.64
CA TYR A 149 3.74 18.20 42.06
C TYR A 149 5.23 18.51 41.98
N PHE A 150 5.60 19.76 41.66
CA PHE A 150 7.00 20.17 41.67
C PHE A 150 7.61 20.11 43.07
N LYS A 151 6.91 20.57 44.11
CA LYS A 151 7.39 20.44 45.50
C LYS A 151 7.60 18.98 45.90
N ILE A 152 6.67 18.10 45.54
CA ILE A 152 6.76 16.66 45.80
C ILE A 152 7.95 16.05 45.05
N PHE A 153 8.12 16.40 43.77
CA PHE A 153 9.24 15.94 42.97
C PHE A 153 10.58 16.44 43.54
N ALA A 154 10.69 17.73 43.85
CA ALA A 154 11.92 18.32 44.39
C ALA A 154 12.29 17.71 45.75
N GLN A 155 11.29 17.41 46.58
CA GLN A 155 11.50 16.68 47.82
C GLN A 155 11.97 15.23 47.56
N ALA A 156 11.30 14.49 46.68
CA ALA A 156 11.71 13.13 46.31
C ALA A 156 13.14 13.10 45.76
N TYR A 157 13.45 14.05 44.87
CA TYR A 157 14.77 14.21 44.27
C TYR A 157 15.84 14.47 45.32
N LYS A 158 15.60 15.41 46.25
CA LYS A 158 16.53 15.69 47.35
C LYS A 158 16.72 14.50 48.28
N GLU A 159 15.66 13.73 48.55
CA GLU A 159 15.74 12.52 49.39
C GLU A 159 16.51 11.38 48.70
N VAL A 160 16.45 11.26 47.37
CA VAL A 160 17.12 10.20 46.62
C VAL A 160 18.57 10.56 46.27
N PHE A 161 18.82 11.79 45.85
CA PHE A 161 20.14 12.22 45.34
C PHE A 161 20.93 13.09 46.33
N GLY A 162 20.31 13.58 47.41
CA GLY A 162 20.97 14.45 48.39
C GLY A 162 21.22 15.88 47.92
N GLU A 163 20.73 16.25 46.74
CA GLU A 163 20.97 17.54 46.09
C GLU A 163 19.67 18.20 45.61
N ASP A 164 19.73 19.51 45.36
CA ASP A 164 18.59 20.30 44.88
C ASP A 164 18.42 20.13 43.38
N VAL A 165 17.22 19.75 42.91
CA VAL A 165 16.92 19.53 41.49
C VAL A 165 17.23 20.76 40.64
N LEU A 166 17.01 21.97 41.16
CA LEU A 166 17.26 23.23 40.46
C LEU A 166 18.76 23.48 40.21
N LYS A 167 19.63 22.87 41.01
CA LYS A 167 21.11 22.96 40.87
C LYS A 167 21.71 21.78 40.12
N SER A 168 20.94 20.69 40.00
CA SER A 168 21.46 19.39 39.56
C SER A 168 21.15 19.10 38.10
N THR A 169 20.02 19.58 37.58
CA THR A 169 19.62 19.33 36.19
C THR A 169 18.79 20.49 35.62
N PHE A 170 18.45 20.43 34.33
CA PHE A 170 17.63 21.44 33.68
C PHE A 170 16.16 21.36 34.13
N VAL A 171 15.64 22.51 34.57
CA VAL A 171 14.25 22.70 35.00
C VAL A 171 13.71 23.99 34.41
N GLU A 172 12.51 23.91 33.83
CA GLU A 172 11.77 25.09 33.37
C GLU A 172 10.34 25.12 33.91
N LYS A 173 9.81 26.32 34.15
CA LYS A 173 8.44 26.56 34.59
C LYS A 173 7.54 26.77 33.39
N THR A 174 6.51 25.96 33.21
CA THR A 174 5.51 26.01 32.12
C THR A 174 4.35 26.94 32.47
N LYS A 175 3.32 27.01 31.62
CA LYS A 175 2.08 27.78 31.92
C LYS A 175 1.34 27.23 33.15
N GLN A 176 1.37 25.92 33.35
CA GLN A 176 0.56 25.22 34.35
C GLN A 176 1.40 24.50 35.41
N GLY A 177 2.70 24.25 35.15
CA GLY A 177 3.63 23.69 36.15
C GLY A 177 5.09 23.70 35.69
N TYR A 178 5.76 22.56 35.52
CA TYR A 178 7.22 22.46 35.37
C TYR A 178 7.65 21.31 34.45
N HIS A 179 8.73 21.50 33.70
CA HIS A 179 9.47 20.39 33.11
C HIS A 179 10.79 20.16 33.81
N ILE A 180 11.16 18.88 33.94
CA ILE A 180 12.44 18.45 34.51
C ILE A 180 13.04 17.40 33.59
N PHE A 181 14.31 17.56 33.24
CA PHE A 181 15.01 16.65 32.33
C PHE A 181 16.13 15.91 33.04
N LEU A 182 16.31 14.62 32.74
CA LEU A 182 17.41 13.80 33.25
C LEU A 182 17.98 12.96 32.11
N ARG A 183 19.24 12.54 32.25
CA ARG A 183 19.90 11.62 31.34
C ARG A 183 20.04 10.25 32.00
N LEU A 184 19.72 9.20 31.25
CA LEU A 184 19.93 7.82 31.61
C LEU A 184 21.25 7.31 31.03
N ILE A 185 21.96 6.48 31.81
CA ILE A 185 23.09 5.69 31.31
C ILE A 185 22.62 4.64 30.31
N ASP A 186 21.40 4.13 30.49
CA ASP A 186 20.82 3.06 29.68
C ASP A 186 19.88 3.62 28.61
N PHE A 187 20.09 3.20 27.35
CA PHE A 187 19.19 3.56 26.25
C PHE A 187 17.87 2.77 26.33
N ILE A 188 16.74 3.48 26.42
CA ILE A 188 15.42 2.86 26.41
C ILE A 188 14.74 3.16 25.05
N PRO A 189 14.48 2.17 24.18
CA PRO A 189 13.86 2.43 22.87
C PRO A 189 12.33 2.63 22.95
N GLU A 190 11.68 1.96 23.90
CA GLU A 190 10.22 1.98 24.08
C GLU A 190 9.85 2.99 25.16
N GLY A 191 9.34 4.15 24.75
CA GLY A 191 8.96 5.15 25.72
C GLY A 191 7.89 4.67 26.69
N ARG A 192 8.02 5.08 27.96
CA ARG A 192 7.08 4.77 29.05
C ARG A 192 6.18 5.98 29.32
N SER A 193 5.12 5.81 30.10
CA SER A 193 4.24 6.91 30.54
C SER A 193 3.75 6.55 31.94
N ILE A 194 3.80 7.48 32.88
CA ILE A 194 3.39 7.27 34.28
C ILE A 194 2.40 8.37 34.66
N GLU A 195 1.09 8.05 34.73
CA GLU A 195 -0.01 8.99 35.01
C GLU A 195 -0.53 8.96 36.47
N PHE A 196 -0.43 10.06 37.21
CA PHE A 196 -0.97 10.20 38.58
C PHE A 196 -2.39 10.84 38.60
N ILE A 197 -3.25 10.48 39.56
CA ILE A 197 -4.65 10.96 39.64
C ILE A 197 -4.81 12.06 40.73
N PRO A 198 -5.51 13.18 40.44
CA PRO A 198 -5.80 14.22 41.44
C PRO A 198 -6.86 13.85 42.49
N LYS A 199 -6.95 14.69 43.52
CA LYS A 199 -7.82 14.55 44.70
C LYS A 199 -9.34 14.60 44.42
N THR A 200 -9.77 15.16 43.28
CA THR A 200 -11.17 15.28 42.84
C THR A 200 -11.23 15.16 41.31
N GLU A 201 -12.26 14.47 40.81
CA GLU A 201 -12.43 14.00 39.43
C GLU A 201 -12.05 15.02 38.32
N GLY A 202 -11.12 14.62 37.44
CA GLY A 202 -11.09 15.07 36.05
C GLY A 202 -10.15 16.22 35.67
N LYS A 203 -8.82 15.99 35.74
CA LYS A 203 -7.79 16.36 34.73
C LYS A 203 -6.40 15.96 35.28
N GLU A 204 -5.59 15.30 34.44
CA GLU A 204 -4.29 14.64 34.73
C GLU A 204 -3.20 15.69 35.16
N PHE A 205 -2.03 15.38 35.77
CA PHE A 205 -0.88 14.75 35.10
C PHE A 205 0.41 14.63 35.94
N ALA A 206 1.20 13.60 35.63
CA ALA A 206 2.59 13.78 35.21
C ALA A 206 2.77 12.90 33.94
N ARG A 207 3.60 13.27 32.97
CA ARG A 207 3.98 12.34 31.87
C ARG A 207 5.48 12.17 31.84
N TYR A 208 5.90 10.89 31.81
CA TYR A 208 7.20 10.46 31.35
C TYR A 208 7.17 10.54 29.82
N TYR A 209 8.19 11.12 29.22
CA TYR A 209 8.37 11.05 27.78
C TYR A 209 9.75 10.53 27.42
N ASN A 210 9.72 9.45 26.65
CA ASN A 210 10.77 9.10 25.71
C ASN A 210 10.10 9.04 24.33
N GLY A 211 10.10 10.17 23.62
CA GLY A 211 9.65 10.30 22.23
C GLY A 211 8.27 10.89 21.93
N ARG A 212 7.58 11.54 22.89
CA ARG A 212 6.36 12.34 22.58
C ARG A 212 6.34 13.75 23.17
N TYR A 213 7.49 14.24 23.64
CA TYR A 213 7.62 15.61 24.12
C TYR A 213 8.53 16.44 23.24
N GLU A 214 8.23 17.73 23.11
CA GLU A 214 9.02 18.68 22.32
C GLU A 214 9.24 19.94 23.14
N VAL A 215 10.49 20.22 23.49
CA VAL A 215 10.86 21.51 24.10
C VAL A 215 11.26 22.47 23.02
N VAL A 216 10.55 23.58 22.89
CA VAL A 216 10.82 24.58 21.86
C VAL A 216 11.70 25.69 22.43
N TYR A 217 12.95 25.81 21.96
CA TYR A 217 13.97 26.76 22.40
C TYR A 217 14.36 27.77 21.30
N PRO A 218 14.48 29.08 21.59
CA PRO A 218 13.99 29.75 22.79
C PRO A 218 12.46 29.72 22.78
N SER A 219 11.87 29.51 23.94
CA SER A 219 10.43 29.44 24.18
C SER A 219 9.75 30.82 24.10
N ILE A 220 10.30 31.75 23.31
CA ILE A 220 9.76 33.10 23.16
C ILE A 220 8.52 33.00 22.28
N ARG A 221 7.35 33.01 22.91
CA ARG A 221 6.05 33.25 22.29
C ARG A 221 5.61 34.64 22.69
N VAL A 222 5.50 35.57 21.75
CA VAL A 222 4.82 36.85 22.05
C VAL A 222 4.03 37.29 20.85
N VAL A 223 2.79 37.71 21.11
CA VAL A 223 1.93 38.26 20.06
C VAL A 223 1.03 39.42 20.52
N ASP A 224 0.72 39.59 21.82
CA ASP A 224 0.32 40.84 22.53
C ASP A 224 0.26 40.53 24.04
N VAL A 225 0.37 41.55 24.91
CA VAL A 225 0.96 41.47 26.26
C VAL A 225 -0.04 41.79 27.40
N THR A 226 -1.28 42.23 27.13
CA THR A 226 -2.23 42.62 28.21
C THR A 226 -3.08 41.47 28.78
N GLU A 227 -3.00 40.25 28.23
CA GLU A 227 -3.79 39.09 28.68
C GLU A 227 -2.96 37.96 29.32
N LEU A 228 -1.68 38.21 29.65
CA LEU A 228 -0.74 37.19 30.12
C LEU A 228 -0.01 37.60 31.40
N GLU A 229 -0.69 37.54 32.53
CA GLU A 229 0.00 37.26 33.80
C GLU A 229 0.57 35.83 33.75
N GLY A 230 1.92 35.71 33.78
CA GLY A 230 2.67 34.47 34.02
C GLY A 230 3.28 33.80 32.78
N THR A 231 4.45 34.28 32.33
CA THR A 231 5.19 33.82 31.14
C THR A 231 5.51 32.31 31.18
N PRO A 232 5.01 31.49 30.21
CA PRO A 232 5.25 30.05 30.19
C PRO A 232 6.62 29.66 29.60
N TYR A 233 7.23 28.60 30.15
CA TYR A 233 8.53 27.98 29.80
C TYR A 233 9.76 28.82 30.12
N THR A 234 9.86 29.25 31.39
CA THR A 234 11.02 29.99 31.93
C THR A 234 12.01 29.01 32.58
N LYS A 235 13.27 28.97 32.13
CA LYS A 235 14.32 28.22 32.84
C LYS A 235 14.48 28.77 34.25
N ILE A 236 14.44 27.89 35.24
CA ILE A 236 14.62 28.24 36.66
C ILE A 236 15.79 27.51 37.33
N SER A 237 16.46 26.61 36.61
CA SER A 237 17.66 25.91 37.05
C SER A 237 18.95 26.66 36.69
N ASP A 238 20.00 26.35 37.45
CA ASP A 238 21.38 26.78 37.16
C ASP A 238 21.98 26.03 35.96
N LYS A 239 21.43 24.86 35.62
CA LYS A 239 21.86 24.00 34.51
C LYS A 239 21.15 24.31 33.22
N GLU A 240 21.86 24.18 32.11
CA GLU A 240 21.31 24.20 30.76
C GLU A 240 20.84 22.81 30.29
N LEU A 241 20.04 22.77 29.23
CA LEU A 241 19.46 21.52 28.71
C LEU A 241 20.52 20.53 28.18
N TYR A 242 21.73 20.99 27.87
CA TYR A 242 22.88 20.14 27.52
C TYR A 242 23.69 19.67 28.75
N GLU A 243 23.35 20.10 29.96
CA GLU A 243 24.04 19.78 31.22
C GLU A 243 23.16 18.90 32.14
N LEU A 244 22.46 17.93 31.56
CA LEU A 244 21.54 17.06 32.29
C LEU A 244 22.28 16.17 33.29
N LYS A 245 21.69 16.01 34.49
CA LYS A 245 22.16 15.00 35.45
C LYS A 245 22.04 13.62 34.83
N THR A 246 23.15 12.89 34.81
CA THR A 246 23.19 11.48 34.41
C THR A 246 22.88 10.59 35.61
N ILE A 247 21.95 9.66 35.42
CA ILE A 247 21.47 8.71 36.43
C ILE A 247 21.32 7.31 35.80
N THR A 248 21.38 6.28 36.64
CA THR A 248 21.10 4.89 36.28
C THR A 248 19.60 4.61 36.23
N LEU A 249 19.19 3.51 35.58
CA LEU A 249 17.81 3.03 35.64
C LEU A 249 17.34 2.74 37.08
N GLU A 250 18.24 2.26 37.95
CA GLU A 250 17.95 1.97 39.35
C GLU A 250 17.70 3.24 40.16
N GLU A 251 18.47 4.31 39.91
CA GLU A 251 18.26 5.62 40.51
C GLU A 251 16.97 6.29 40.04
N LEU A 252 16.63 6.14 38.75
CA LEU A 252 15.35 6.57 38.22
C LEU A 252 14.20 5.86 38.95
N LYS A 253 14.29 4.53 39.12
CA LYS A 253 13.28 3.75 39.83
C LYS A 253 13.13 4.20 41.28
N LYS A 254 14.24 4.46 41.99
CA LYS A 254 14.22 4.99 43.36
C LYS A 254 13.53 6.35 43.43
N LEU A 255 13.81 7.24 42.48
CA LEU A 255 13.14 8.54 42.36
C LEU A 255 11.63 8.38 42.16
N GLU A 256 11.20 7.52 41.23
CA GLU A 256 9.80 7.28 40.93
C GLU A 256 9.03 6.65 42.10
N VAL A 257 9.64 5.68 42.79
CA VAL A 257 9.10 5.10 44.02
C VAL A 257 8.91 6.20 45.07
N LYS A 258 9.90 7.06 45.23
CA LYS A 258 9.85 8.11 46.24
C LYS A 258 8.80 9.19 45.94
N ILE A 259 8.63 9.54 44.67
CA ILE A 259 7.56 10.43 44.20
C ILE A 259 6.20 9.85 44.59
N VAL A 260 5.99 8.55 44.33
CA VAL A 260 4.73 7.88 44.70
C VAL A 260 4.50 7.92 46.21
N GLU A 261 5.48 7.57 47.04
CA GLU A 261 5.35 7.64 48.50
C GLU A 261 4.91 9.02 48.99
N LEU A 262 5.53 10.08 48.47
CA LEU A 262 5.22 11.45 48.86
C LEU A 262 3.88 11.94 48.30
N LEU A 263 3.48 11.51 47.10
CA LEU A 263 2.14 11.77 46.57
C LEU A 263 1.06 11.21 47.50
N GLU A 264 1.20 9.95 47.92
CA GLU A 264 0.21 9.31 48.80
C GLU A 264 0.18 9.94 50.19
N LYS A 265 1.35 10.28 50.74
CA LYS A 265 1.46 11.01 52.01
C LYS A 265 0.73 12.35 51.99
N ASN A 266 0.69 13.02 50.83
CA ASN A 266 -0.01 14.30 50.64
C ASN A 266 -1.49 14.14 50.20
N GLY A 267 -2.01 12.90 50.18
CA GLY A 267 -3.41 12.59 49.91
C GLY A 267 -3.79 12.52 48.44
N TYR A 268 -2.82 12.32 47.54
CA TYR A 268 -3.05 12.02 46.12
C TYR A 268 -3.21 10.50 45.92
N LYS A 269 -3.94 10.08 44.88
CA LYS A 269 -4.12 8.65 44.55
C LYS A 269 -3.27 8.28 43.34
N VAL A 270 -2.49 7.20 43.47
CA VAL A 270 -1.67 6.66 42.38
C VAL A 270 -2.31 5.38 41.84
N ARG A 271 -2.38 5.22 40.50
CA ARG A 271 -2.93 4.01 39.86
C ARG A 271 -2.15 2.76 40.30
N ASN A 272 -2.84 1.68 40.60
CA ASN A 272 -2.22 0.39 40.99
C ASN A 272 -1.31 -0.19 39.91
N GLU A 273 -1.53 0.13 38.64
CA GLU A 273 -0.63 -0.23 37.53
C GLU A 273 0.77 0.37 37.69
N ILE A 274 0.85 1.66 38.06
CA ILE A 274 2.12 2.36 38.29
C ILE A 274 2.82 1.80 39.52
N LYS A 275 2.08 1.57 40.60
CA LYS A 275 2.62 0.93 41.80
C LYS A 275 3.20 -0.45 41.49
N ARG A 276 2.51 -1.26 40.68
CA ARG A 276 3.00 -2.57 40.22
C ARG A 276 4.25 -2.46 39.34
N MET A 277 4.28 -1.51 38.39
CA MET A 277 5.47 -1.26 37.56
C MET A 277 6.70 -0.88 38.41
N LEU A 278 6.49 -0.10 39.48
CA LEU A 278 7.56 0.37 40.36
C LEU A 278 7.90 -0.63 41.49
N GLY A 279 7.14 -1.71 41.63
CA GLY A 279 7.31 -2.70 42.71
C GLY A 279 6.80 -2.23 44.09
N ILE A 280 5.96 -1.19 44.14
CA ILE A 280 5.35 -0.64 45.34
C ILE A 280 4.14 -1.51 45.72
N ALA A 281 4.03 -1.86 47.01
CA ALA A 281 2.89 -2.61 47.53
C ALA A 281 1.58 -1.80 47.36
N THR A 282 0.56 -2.39 46.74
CA THR A 282 -0.78 -1.80 46.62
C THR A 282 -1.62 -2.15 47.85
N GLU A 283 -2.72 -1.45 48.12
CA GLU A 283 -3.63 -1.78 49.25
C GLU A 283 -4.22 -3.20 49.14
N ASP A 284 -4.24 -3.79 47.93
CA ASP A 284 -4.56 -5.21 47.72
C ASP A 284 -3.56 -6.13 48.46
N LYS A 285 -2.30 -5.71 48.61
CA LYS A 285 -1.26 -6.39 49.39
C LYS A 285 -1.41 -6.16 50.90
N LEU A 286 -1.87 -4.98 51.33
CA LEU A 286 -2.08 -4.65 52.75
C LEU A 286 -3.32 -5.33 53.36
N GLN A 287 -4.32 -5.66 52.54
CA GLN A 287 -5.43 -6.53 52.95
C GLN A 287 -5.03 -8.02 52.96
N LEU A 288 -4.14 -8.44 52.06
CA LEU A 288 -3.52 -9.78 52.11
C LEU A 288 -2.58 -9.93 53.32
N GLU A 289 -1.77 -8.94 53.67
CA GLU A 289 -0.84 -9.01 54.81
C GLU A 289 -1.56 -9.15 56.17
N LYS A 290 -2.76 -8.57 56.33
CA LYS A 290 -3.59 -8.78 57.52
C LYS A 290 -4.26 -10.17 57.56
N LEU A 291 -4.46 -10.81 56.41
CA LEU A 291 -4.90 -12.20 56.30
C LEU A 291 -3.72 -13.19 56.45
N GLU A 292 -2.50 -12.78 56.09
CA GLU A 292 -1.26 -13.58 56.16
C GLU A 292 -0.68 -13.69 57.57
N THR A 293 -0.99 -12.78 58.49
CA THR A 293 -0.63 -12.95 59.91
C THR A 293 -1.30 -14.16 60.59
N ALA A 294 -2.30 -14.79 59.95
CA ALA A 294 -2.90 -16.03 60.43
C ALA A 294 -2.23 -17.31 59.90
N ASN A 295 -1.37 -17.23 58.88
CA ASN A 295 -0.75 -18.42 58.28
C ASN A 295 0.73 -18.16 57.97
N THR A 296 1.54 -18.17 59.02
CA THR A 296 2.99 -18.39 58.91
C THR A 296 3.28 -19.72 58.21
N LYS A 297 3.67 -19.67 56.93
CA LYS A 297 4.80 -20.40 56.31
C LYS A 297 4.95 -19.96 54.85
N ALA A 298 5.84 -18.99 54.63
CA ALA A 298 6.15 -18.43 53.34
C ALA A 298 6.81 -19.46 52.40
N THR A 299 6.33 -19.52 51.15
CA THR A 299 7.12 -19.96 49.98
C THR A 299 7.12 -18.82 48.95
N LYS A 300 8.30 -18.51 48.40
CA LYS A 300 8.58 -17.41 47.45
C LYS A 300 7.61 -17.38 46.25
N VAL A 301 7.17 -16.18 45.87
CA VAL A 301 6.51 -15.92 44.57
C VAL A 301 7.52 -16.13 43.45
N MET A 302 7.29 -17.11 42.58
CA MET A 302 8.05 -17.34 41.34
C MET A 302 7.48 -16.51 40.19
N ASP A 303 8.34 -15.94 39.35
CA ASP A 303 7.96 -15.32 38.07
C ASP A 303 7.39 -16.39 37.12
N ILE A 304 6.15 -16.19 36.67
CA ILE A 304 5.40 -17.21 35.91
C ILE A 304 5.60 -16.99 34.40
N PRO A 305 5.88 -18.05 33.61
CA PRO A 305 6.09 -17.97 32.17
C PRO A 305 4.88 -17.46 31.35
N LYS A 306 5.11 -16.64 30.31
CA LYS A 306 4.05 -16.02 29.47
C LYS A 306 3.85 -16.69 28.11
N SER A 307 4.78 -17.52 27.68
CA SER A 307 4.75 -18.29 26.44
C SER A 307 5.25 -19.72 26.66
N ARG A 308 5.09 -20.62 25.66
CA ARG A 308 5.68 -21.98 25.72
C ARG A 308 7.21 -21.93 25.76
N GLU A 309 7.81 -20.92 25.14
CA GLU A 309 9.25 -20.71 25.15
C GLU A 309 9.73 -20.22 26.51
N ASP A 310 9.04 -19.25 27.12
CA ASP A 310 9.32 -18.83 28.50
C ASP A 310 9.17 -20.00 29.48
N LEU A 311 8.17 -20.86 29.24
CA LEU A 311 7.91 -22.03 30.08
C LEU A 311 9.04 -23.04 29.95
N LEU A 312 9.46 -23.31 28.72
CA LEU A 312 10.60 -24.16 28.43
C LEU A 312 11.85 -23.64 29.12
N ASN A 313 12.14 -22.35 28.99
CA ASN A 313 13.31 -21.71 29.60
C ASN A 313 13.26 -21.77 31.13
N ALA A 314 12.11 -21.45 31.74
CA ALA A 314 11.93 -21.52 33.19
C ALA A 314 12.10 -22.94 33.73
N ILE A 315 11.54 -23.95 33.04
CA ILE A 315 11.72 -25.35 33.43
C ILE A 315 13.18 -25.77 33.24
N LEU A 316 13.83 -25.40 32.13
CA LEU A 316 15.23 -25.73 31.88
C LEU A 316 16.16 -25.12 32.92
N GLU A 317 15.90 -23.90 33.39
CA GLU A 317 16.65 -23.28 34.48
C GLU A 317 16.50 -24.03 35.81
N GLU A 318 15.33 -24.59 36.10
CA GLU A 318 15.14 -25.44 37.27
C GLU A 318 15.79 -26.83 37.07
N VAL A 319 15.66 -27.42 35.89
CA VAL A 319 16.27 -28.73 35.54
C VAL A 319 17.80 -28.67 35.62
N LYS A 320 18.43 -27.55 35.23
CA LYS A 320 19.89 -27.36 35.39
C LYS A 320 20.36 -27.41 36.85
N LYS A 321 19.47 -27.19 37.81
CA LYS A 321 19.76 -27.25 39.26
C LYS A 321 19.59 -28.66 39.84
N VAL A 322 19.02 -29.58 39.07
CA VAL A 322 18.76 -30.98 39.45
C VAL A 322 19.98 -31.82 39.07
N ASP A 323 20.50 -32.63 40.01
CA ASP A 323 21.63 -33.53 39.76
C ASP A 323 21.14 -34.97 39.52
N VAL A 324 21.00 -35.37 38.25
CA VAL A 324 20.35 -36.63 37.86
C VAL A 324 21.30 -37.84 37.92
N GLU A 325 21.03 -38.77 38.85
CA GLU A 325 21.81 -39.99 39.03
C GLU A 325 21.61 -41.03 37.91
N LYS A 326 22.58 -41.95 37.74
CA LYS A 326 22.64 -42.96 36.65
C LYS A 326 21.38 -43.82 36.50
N GLY A 327 20.64 -44.06 37.59
CA GLY A 327 19.43 -44.89 37.58
C GLY A 327 18.15 -44.19 37.11
N GLU A 328 18.14 -42.86 36.95
CA GLU A 328 16.91 -42.06 36.82
C GLU A 328 16.83 -41.29 35.50
N ARG A 329 17.92 -41.32 34.73
CA ARG A 329 18.09 -40.52 33.51
C ARG A 329 17.05 -40.82 32.44
N SER A 330 16.55 -42.05 32.33
CA SER A 330 15.52 -42.38 31.33
C SER A 330 14.21 -41.64 31.59
N ASP A 331 13.74 -41.61 32.83
CA ASP A 331 12.47 -40.96 33.17
C ASP A 331 12.56 -39.44 32.94
N TRP A 332 13.70 -38.83 33.27
CA TRP A 332 13.97 -37.42 33.02
C TRP A 332 14.10 -37.10 31.52
N ILE A 333 14.78 -37.95 30.74
CA ILE A 333 14.86 -37.81 29.28
C ILE A 333 13.46 -37.91 28.66
N PHE A 334 12.62 -38.84 29.11
CA PHE A 334 11.25 -39.01 28.63
C PHE A 334 10.37 -37.79 28.97
N ALA A 335 10.40 -37.31 30.22
CA ALA A 335 9.63 -36.14 30.65
C ALA A 335 10.03 -34.86 29.90
N LEU A 336 11.33 -34.65 29.68
CA LEU A 336 11.85 -33.53 28.89
C LEU A 336 11.49 -33.66 27.40
N THR A 337 11.50 -34.88 26.86
CA THR A 337 11.11 -35.15 25.47
C THR A 337 9.64 -34.79 25.22
N LEU A 338 8.75 -35.13 26.17
CA LEU A 338 7.36 -34.66 26.13
C LEU A 338 7.30 -33.12 26.13
N LEU A 339 8.03 -32.46 27.02
CA LEU A 339 8.06 -31.00 27.08
C LEU A 339 8.57 -30.36 25.77
N PHE A 340 9.70 -30.82 25.23
CA PHE A 340 10.28 -30.30 23.99
C PHE A 340 9.36 -30.47 22.79
N LYS A 341 8.77 -31.66 22.65
CA LYS A 341 7.83 -31.97 21.56
C LYS A 341 6.56 -31.12 21.65
N TRP A 342 6.10 -30.82 22.88
CA TRP A 342 4.97 -29.92 23.09
C TRP A 342 5.31 -28.44 22.87
N CYS A 343 6.56 -28.03 23.13
CA CYS A 343 7.07 -26.70 22.84
C CYS A 343 7.46 -26.48 21.37
N GLY A 344 7.41 -27.54 20.54
CA GLY A 344 7.56 -27.45 19.08
C GLY A 344 8.99 -27.57 18.57
N LEU A 345 9.91 -28.07 19.39
CA LEU A 345 11.28 -28.36 18.96
C LEU A 345 11.30 -29.56 18.02
N ASN A 346 12.33 -29.65 17.18
CA ASN A 346 12.66 -30.88 16.46
C ASN A 346 13.58 -31.80 17.29
N TYR A 347 13.74 -33.06 16.86
CA TYR A 347 14.48 -34.06 17.62
C TYR A 347 15.98 -33.74 17.77
N GLU A 348 16.58 -33.03 16.80
CA GLU A 348 18.00 -32.65 16.84
C GLU A 348 18.24 -31.51 17.84
N GLU A 349 17.36 -30.51 17.85
CA GLU A 349 17.36 -29.41 18.83
C GLU A 349 17.18 -29.94 20.25
N ALA A 350 16.21 -30.83 20.46
CA ALA A 350 15.96 -31.46 21.74
C ALA A 350 17.16 -32.28 22.23
N PHE A 351 17.76 -33.08 21.35
CA PHE A 351 18.96 -33.87 21.67
C PHE A 351 20.15 -32.98 22.04
N ASN A 352 20.36 -31.88 21.30
CA ASN A 352 21.41 -30.91 21.61
C ASN A 352 21.21 -30.30 23.01
N ILE A 353 19.98 -29.91 23.36
CA ILE A 353 19.67 -29.40 24.71
C ILE A 353 19.94 -30.46 25.77
N LEU A 354 19.51 -31.72 25.57
CA LEU A 354 19.78 -32.81 26.52
C LEU A 354 21.29 -33.02 26.76
N ASN A 355 22.13 -32.88 25.71
CA ASN A 355 23.59 -32.96 25.83
C ASN A 355 24.22 -31.81 26.63
N THR A 356 23.50 -30.69 26.82
CA THR A 356 23.97 -29.59 27.68
C THR A 356 23.61 -29.78 29.15
N LEU A 357 22.71 -30.72 29.48
CA LEU A 357 22.23 -30.94 30.84
C LEU A 357 23.16 -31.91 31.59
N LYS A 358 23.87 -31.37 32.58
CA LYS A 358 24.80 -32.12 33.44
C LYS A 358 24.05 -33.27 34.14
N GLY A 359 24.60 -34.49 34.03
CA GLY A 359 23.99 -35.70 34.60
C GLY A 359 23.16 -36.48 33.56
N ILE A 360 22.43 -35.79 32.69
CA ILE A 360 21.71 -36.41 31.56
C ILE A 360 22.67 -36.75 30.41
N ASN A 361 23.56 -35.82 30.06
CA ASN A 361 24.54 -35.95 28.97
C ASN A 361 25.36 -37.24 29.05
N THR A 362 25.77 -37.66 30.26
CA THR A 362 26.58 -38.87 30.46
C THR A 362 25.87 -40.19 30.08
N LYS A 363 24.54 -40.19 29.88
CA LYS A 363 23.83 -41.34 29.29
C LYS A 363 23.85 -41.30 27.76
N LEU A 364 23.85 -40.11 27.17
CA LEU A 364 23.88 -39.89 25.72
C LEU A 364 25.31 -39.96 25.14
N GLU A 365 26.33 -39.81 25.99
CA GLU A 365 27.74 -40.05 25.66
C GLU A 365 28.09 -41.55 25.51
N ASP A 366 27.20 -42.45 25.95
CA ASP A 366 27.34 -43.88 25.68
C ASP A 366 27.02 -44.15 24.19
N SER A 367 27.94 -44.81 23.49
CA SER A 367 27.84 -45.11 22.06
C SER A 367 26.52 -45.78 21.62
N SER A 368 25.80 -46.43 22.55
CA SER A 368 24.50 -47.07 22.29
C SER A 368 23.28 -46.17 22.43
N HIS A 369 23.41 -44.92 22.92
CA HIS A 369 22.32 -43.97 23.19
C HIS A 369 22.50 -42.66 22.40
N ASN A 370 22.97 -42.78 21.16
CA ASN A 370 23.21 -41.66 20.25
C ASN A 370 21.90 -41.04 19.70
N LEU A 371 22.03 -40.05 18.81
CA LEU A 371 20.90 -39.32 18.21
C LEU A 371 19.87 -40.25 17.55
N ASP A 372 20.32 -41.32 16.88
CA ASP A 372 19.43 -42.29 16.22
C ASP A 372 18.64 -43.11 17.25
N TRP A 373 19.28 -43.47 18.37
CA TRP A 373 18.59 -44.13 19.49
C TRP A 373 17.53 -43.20 20.09
N TYR A 374 17.89 -41.94 20.36
CA TYR A 374 16.96 -40.94 20.92
C TYR A 374 15.75 -40.73 20.01
N LYS A 375 15.99 -40.55 18.70
CA LYS A 375 14.92 -40.42 17.71
C LYS A 375 14.00 -41.63 17.71
N THR A 376 14.56 -42.83 17.63
CA THR A 376 13.79 -44.07 17.48
C THR A 376 13.00 -44.44 18.74
N TYR A 377 13.63 -44.33 19.92
CA TYR A 377 13.09 -44.93 21.15
C TYR A 377 12.48 -43.93 22.13
N GLU A 378 12.81 -42.64 22.04
CA GLU A 378 12.26 -41.59 22.92
C GLU A 378 11.36 -40.64 22.12
N TRP A 379 11.84 -40.13 20.98
CA TRP A 379 11.10 -39.13 20.21
C TRP A 379 9.91 -39.72 19.45
N ASP A 380 10.13 -40.75 18.64
CA ASP A 380 9.10 -41.36 17.79
C ASP A 380 8.11 -42.23 18.59
N ALA A 381 8.50 -42.70 19.77
CA ALA A 381 7.63 -43.44 20.69
C ALA A 381 6.47 -42.60 21.28
N VAL A 382 6.52 -41.28 21.11
CA VAL A 382 5.56 -40.33 21.68
C VAL A 382 4.66 -39.75 20.58
N GLU A 383 3.44 -40.26 20.42
CA GLU A 383 2.53 -39.80 19.35
C GLU A 383 1.64 -38.60 19.76
N ASN A 384 1.25 -38.49 21.04
CA ASN A 384 0.30 -37.48 21.52
C ASN A 384 0.75 -36.82 22.84
N VAL A 385 1.11 -35.53 22.80
CA VAL A 385 1.59 -34.79 23.97
C VAL A 385 0.62 -33.72 24.43
N ASN A 386 0.31 -33.69 25.72
CA ASN A 386 -0.49 -32.64 26.36
C ASN A 386 0.09 -32.29 27.75
N LEU A 387 -0.29 -31.12 28.28
CA LEU A 387 0.26 -30.59 29.53
C LEU A 387 0.00 -31.50 30.75
N ALA A 388 -1.13 -32.21 30.79
CA ALA A 388 -1.42 -33.16 31.86
C ALA A 388 -0.49 -34.37 31.83
N GLY A 389 -0.18 -34.89 30.63
CA GLY A 389 0.80 -35.95 30.43
C GLY A 389 2.23 -35.52 30.78
N ILE A 390 2.59 -34.26 30.50
CA ILE A 390 3.89 -33.69 30.90
C ILE A 390 3.98 -33.60 32.43
N ILE A 391 2.95 -33.07 33.10
CA ILE A 391 2.90 -33.02 34.57
C ILE A 391 3.03 -34.43 35.15
N GLY A 392 2.26 -35.39 34.65
CA GLY A 392 2.35 -36.79 35.09
C GLY A 392 3.72 -37.43 34.86
N ALA A 393 4.41 -37.10 33.76
CA ALA A 393 5.77 -37.59 33.50
C ALA A 393 6.79 -37.01 34.48
N PHE A 394 6.73 -35.71 34.78
CA PHE A 394 7.58 -35.11 35.83
C PHE A 394 7.23 -35.67 37.22
N GLU A 395 5.95 -35.85 37.55
CA GLU A 395 5.51 -36.51 38.80
C GLU A 395 6.06 -37.94 38.94
N SER A 396 6.26 -38.65 37.83
CA SER A 396 6.78 -40.01 37.81
C SER A 396 8.30 -40.11 37.96
N CYS A 397 9.06 -39.02 37.74
CA CYS A 397 10.52 -39.01 37.88
C CYS A 397 10.96 -39.22 39.36
N PRO A 398 11.78 -40.23 39.70
CA PRO A 398 12.11 -40.54 41.10
C PRO A 398 13.17 -39.61 41.75
N LYS A 399 13.24 -39.68 43.09
CA LYS A 399 14.25 -39.18 44.07
C LYS A 399 14.71 -37.71 44.14
N ILE A 400 14.41 -36.83 43.17
CA ILE A 400 14.88 -35.44 43.23
C ILE A 400 13.73 -34.44 43.44
N ASP A 401 13.97 -33.38 44.22
CA ASP A 401 12.99 -32.32 44.45
C ASP A 401 12.67 -31.57 43.14
N LYS A 402 11.42 -31.69 42.71
CA LYS A 402 10.86 -31.15 41.48
C LYS A 402 9.69 -30.21 41.76
N THR A 403 9.52 -29.80 43.01
CA THR A 403 8.40 -28.97 43.48
C THR A 403 8.29 -27.68 42.67
N ASN A 404 9.42 -27.03 42.37
CA ASN A 404 9.43 -25.83 41.54
C ASN A 404 9.01 -26.09 40.09
N ILE A 405 9.47 -27.19 39.49
CA ILE A 405 9.11 -27.58 38.12
C ILE A 405 7.61 -27.87 38.02
N LEU A 406 7.07 -28.63 38.98
CA LEU A 406 5.64 -28.92 39.06
C LEU A 406 4.81 -27.66 39.32
N ASN A 407 5.24 -26.78 40.22
CA ASN A 407 4.57 -25.50 40.47
C ASN A 407 4.54 -24.59 39.23
N ILE A 408 5.62 -24.56 38.43
CA ILE A 408 5.65 -23.83 37.15
C ILE A 408 4.63 -24.42 36.18
N LEU A 409 4.63 -25.74 36.02
CA LEU A 409 3.74 -26.44 35.10
C LEU A 409 2.26 -26.33 35.52
N GLU A 410 1.96 -26.43 36.82
CA GLU A 410 0.62 -26.26 37.37
C GLU A 410 0.14 -24.81 37.27
N SER A 411 0.98 -23.83 37.57
CA SER A 411 0.64 -22.42 37.39
C SER A 411 0.37 -22.06 35.92
N TYR A 412 1.15 -22.65 35.01
CA TYR A 412 0.93 -22.52 33.57
C TYR A 412 -0.38 -23.21 33.13
N LYS A 413 -0.75 -24.35 33.74
CA LYS A 413 -2.03 -25.05 33.51
C LYS A 413 -3.23 -24.20 33.96
N GLU A 414 -3.15 -23.59 35.14
CA GLU A 414 -4.21 -22.75 35.71
C GLU A 414 -4.51 -21.51 34.86
N LYS A 415 -3.50 -20.88 34.26
CA LYS A 415 -3.69 -19.74 33.33
C LYS A 415 -3.90 -20.16 31.86
N GLY A 416 -3.34 -21.30 31.44
CA GLY A 416 -3.32 -21.75 30.05
C GLY A 416 -4.54 -22.56 29.60
N GLY A 417 -5.43 -22.93 30.51
CA GLY A 417 -6.71 -23.51 30.16
C GLY A 417 -7.37 -24.22 31.33
N VAL A 418 -8.40 -23.57 31.92
CA VAL A 418 -9.79 -24.06 31.96
C VAL A 418 -10.68 -23.14 32.82
N ILE A 419 -10.15 -22.26 33.69
CA ILE A 419 -10.99 -21.32 34.44
C ILE A 419 -10.24 -19.99 34.70
N TYR A 420 -10.49 -18.95 33.89
CA TYR A 420 -10.14 -17.58 34.29
C TYR A 420 -11.21 -17.13 35.30
N ASN A 421 -11.02 -17.41 36.60
CA ASN A 421 -11.90 -16.93 37.67
C ASN A 421 -11.26 -15.70 38.29
N LYS A 422 -11.76 -14.52 37.92
CA LYS A 422 -11.41 -13.26 38.62
C LYS A 422 -12.68 -12.71 39.25
N GLU A 423 -12.72 -12.73 40.58
CA GLU A 423 -13.83 -12.20 41.37
C GLU A 423 -13.69 -10.69 41.57
N PHE A 424 -14.80 -9.97 41.41
CA PHE A 424 -14.89 -8.53 41.57
C PHE A 424 -16.04 -8.19 42.51
N TYR A 425 -15.72 -7.56 43.64
CA TYR A 425 -16.71 -7.22 44.67
C TYR A 425 -17.27 -5.81 44.47
N ARG A 426 -18.60 -5.66 44.50
CA ARG A 426 -19.24 -4.35 44.62
C ARG A 426 -20.47 -4.42 45.53
N GLU A 427 -20.40 -3.77 46.68
CA GLU A 427 -21.56 -3.62 47.57
C GLU A 427 -22.53 -2.58 46.99
N VAL A 428 -23.80 -2.95 46.76
CA VAL A 428 -24.84 -2.05 46.25
C VAL A 428 -25.95 -1.96 47.30
N LYS A 429 -25.92 -0.94 48.16
CA LYS A 429 -26.99 -0.69 49.12
C LYS A 429 -28.17 -0.02 48.40
N GLU A 430 -29.20 -0.79 48.05
CA GLU A 430 -30.51 -0.23 47.70
C GLU A 430 -31.45 -0.23 48.91
N VAL A 431 -32.07 0.91 49.17
CA VAL A 431 -33.10 1.06 50.21
C VAL A 431 -34.43 1.32 49.51
N TYR A 432 -35.36 0.37 49.58
CA TYR A 432 -36.78 0.63 49.29
C TYR A 432 -37.67 0.21 50.47
N LYS A 433 -38.71 1.01 50.69
CA LYS A 433 -39.57 1.09 51.89
C LYS A 433 -40.28 -0.23 52.26
N ASN A 434 -40.48 -0.41 53.58
CA ASN A 434 -41.33 -1.41 54.25
C ASN A 434 -40.86 -2.88 54.30
N GLY A 435 -39.57 -3.13 54.21
CA GLY A 435 -38.96 -4.41 54.57
C GLY A 435 -37.49 -4.39 54.18
N ARG A 436 -36.59 -4.19 55.15
CA ARG A 436 -35.18 -3.85 54.87
C ARG A 436 -34.46 -5.06 54.27
N LYS A 437 -34.33 -5.11 52.95
CA LYS A 437 -33.48 -6.08 52.23
C LYS A 437 -32.12 -5.46 51.91
N VAL A 438 -31.03 -6.15 52.23
CA VAL A 438 -29.67 -5.79 51.78
C VAL A 438 -29.33 -6.63 50.57
N ILE A 439 -28.97 -5.99 49.47
CA ILE A 439 -28.49 -6.68 48.26
C ILE A 439 -26.97 -6.52 48.21
N LYS A 440 -26.22 -7.63 48.16
CA LYS A 440 -24.79 -7.61 47.79
C LYS A 440 -24.64 -8.28 46.44
N SER A 441 -23.86 -7.67 45.53
CA SER A 441 -23.58 -8.25 44.22
C SER A 441 -22.09 -8.56 44.08
N ILE A 442 -21.73 -9.82 43.86
CA ILE A 442 -20.36 -10.24 43.51
C ILE A 442 -20.36 -10.55 42.03
N TYR A 443 -19.41 -9.99 41.29
CA TYR A 443 -19.30 -10.15 39.85
C TYR A 443 -18.10 -11.03 39.55
N TYR A 444 -18.21 -11.95 38.60
CA TYR A 444 -17.09 -12.79 38.17
C TYR A 444 -17.17 -13.03 36.68
N MET A 445 -16.04 -12.88 36.01
CA MET A 445 -15.91 -13.28 34.60
C MET A 445 -15.43 -14.72 34.58
N VAL A 446 -16.07 -15.56 33.78
CA VAL A 446 -15.67 -16.94 33.56
C VAL A 446 -15.38 -17.13 32.08
N ILE A 447 -14.20 -17.67 31.78
CA ILE A 447 -13.85 -18.12 30.42
C ILE A 447 -13.88 -19.64 30.43
N GLU A 448 -14.89 -20.21 29.79
CA GLU A 448 -15.05 -21.66 29.70
C GLU A 448 -14.68 -22.14 28.30
N ARG A 449 -13.93 -23.22 28.23
CA ARG A 449 -13.66 -23.90 26.96
C ARG A 449 -14.70 -24.99 26.73
N GLU A 450 -15.67 -24.70 25.86
CA GLU A 450 -16.67 -25.67 25.41
C GLU A 450 -16.24 -26.29 24.08
N LYS A 451 -15.69 -27.51 24.11
CA LYS A 451 -15.17 -28.22 22.92
C LYS A 451 -14.10 -27.39 22.18
N ARG A 452 -14.49 -26.75 21.06
CA ARG A 452 -13.66 -25.86 20.20
C ARG A 452 -13.93 -24.37 20.41
N HIS A 453 -14.81 -24.00 21.33
CA HIS A 453 -15.20 -22.62 21.55
C HIS A 453 -14.69 -22.12 22.90
N TYR A 454 -14.39 -20.83 22.97
CA TYR A 454 -14.21 -20.11 24.22
C TYR A 454 -15.47 -19.29 24.46
N VAL A 455 -16.10 -19.50 25.61
CA VAL A 455 -17.31 -18.79 26.03
C VAL A 455 -16.94 -17.83 27.14
N PHE A 456 -17.23 -16.56 26.92
CA PHE A 456 -17.04 -15.49 27.89
C PHE A 456 -18.38 -15.23 28.58
N LYS A 457 -18.47 -15.61 29.86
CA LYS A 457 -19.64 -15.40 30.71
C LYS A 457 -19.33 -14.37 31.77
N PHE A 458 -20.29 -13.51 32.05
CA PHE A 458 -20.26 -12.61 33.19
C PHE A 458 -21.33 -13.01 34.18
N ASN A 459 -20.94 -13.49 35.34
CA ASN A 459 -21.87 -13.98 36.33
C ASN A 459 -21.95 -13.01 37.50
N ILE A 460 -23.15 -12.86 38.05
CA ILE A 460 -23.45 -11.97 39.17
C ILE A 460 -24.08 -12.82 40.28
N TYR A 461 -23.36 -13.00 41.39
CA TYR A 461 -23.94 -13.49 42.64
C TYR A 461 -24.70 -12.34 43.32
N LYS A 462 -26.02 -12.42 43.34
CA LYS A 462 -26.89 -11.53 44.11
C LYS A 462 -27.23 -12.19 45.44
N ILE A 463 -26.68 -11.65 46.53
CA ILE A 463 -26.97 -12.05 47.90
C ILE A 463 -28.05 -11.10 48.43
N ILE A 464 -29.22 -11.62 48.77
CA ILE A 464 -30.35 -10.88 49.32
C ILE A 464 -30.50 -11.27 50.78
N ILE A 465 -30.31 -10.33 51.69
CA ILE A 465 -30.46 -10.55 53.13
C ILE A 465 -31.75 -9.86 53.58
N ASP A 466 -32.71 -10.62 54.09
CA ASP A 466 -33.93 -10.08 54.67
C ASP A 466 -33.71 -9.76 56.16
N LEU A 467 -33.50 -8.49 56.47
CA LEU A 467 -33.20 -8.09 57.85
C LEU A 467 -34.40 -8.21 58.79
N ASN A 468 -35.63 -8.30 58.27
CA ASN A 468 -36.79 -8.56 59.11
C ASN A 468 -36.84 -10.04 59.50
N LYS A 469 -36.63 -10.94 58.53
CA LYS A 469 -36.52 -12.38 58.80
C LYS A 469 -35.37 -12.69 59.77
N LYS A 470 -34.19 -12.04 59.59
CA LYS A 470 -33.06 -12.19 60.54
C LYS A 470 -33.48 -11.81 61.97
N LYS A 471 -34.22 -10.70 62.13
CA LYS A 471 -34.67 -10.23 63.45
C LYS A 471 -35.71 -11.15 64.08
N GLU A 472 -36.65 -11.66 63.28
CA GLU A 472 -37.65 -12.63 63.71
C GLU A 472 -36.97 -13.90 64.22
N LEU A 473 -36.05 -14.47 63.45
CA LEU A 473 -35.28 -15.66 63.84
C LEU A 473 -34.44 -15.42 65.10
N MET A 474 -33.80 -14.26 65.23
CA MET A 474 -33.10 -13.90 66.47
C MET A 474 -34.06 -13.80 67.68
N SER A 475 -35.30 -13.34 67.47
CA SER A 475 -36.30 -13.31 68.55
C SER A 475 -36.88 -14.69 68.90
N GLU A 476 -36.75 -15.66 68.00
CA GLU A 476 -37.09 -17.07 68.22
C GLU A 476 -35.96 -17.87 68.88
N GLY A 477 -34.84 -17.23 69.21
CA GLY A 477 -33.73 -17.83 69.97
C GLY A 477 -32.58 -18.37 69.11
N PHE A 478 -32.60 -18.17 67.78
CA PHE A 478 -31.47 -18.52 66.93
C PHE A 478 -30.26 -17.63 67.23
N GLU A 479 -29.06 -18.23 67.23
CA GLU A 479 -27.83 -17.44 67.32
C GLU A 479 -27.70 -16.51 66.11
N GLU A 480 -27.08 -15.35 66.30
CA GLU A 480 -27.01 -14.30 65.28
C GLU A 480 -26.46 -14.80 63.93
N LYS A 481 -25.53 -15.76 63.98
CA LYS A 481 -24.91 -16.36 62.80
C LYS A 481 -25.89 -17.25 62.03
N GLU A 482 -26.66 -18.09 62.72
CA GLU A 482 -27.68 -18.96 62.12
C GLU A 482 -28.83 -18.12 61.54
N ALA A 483 -29.32 -17.14 62.30
CA ALA A 483 -30.37 -16.22 61.85
C ALA A 483 -29.96 -15.41 60.60
N LEU A 484 -28.68 -15.04 60.49
CA LEU A 484 -28.13 -14.37 59.30
C LEU A 484 -28.10 -15.31 58.09
N GLU A 485 -27.73 -16.57 58.29
CA GLU A 485 -27.61 -17.58 57.24
C GLU A 485 -28.99 -17.91 56.63
N GLU A 486 -29.97 -18.16 57.50
CA GLU A 486 -31.36 -18.47 57.15
C GLU A 486 -32.12 -17.29 56.49
N ALA A 487 -31.70 -16.07 56.81
CA ALA A 487 -32.22 -14.83 56.23
C ALA A 487 -31.54 -14.43 54.91
N THR A 488 -30.53 -15.17 54.47
CA THR A 488 -29.74 -14.89 53.27
C THR A 488 -30.15 -15.79 52.11
N THR A 489 -30.63 -15.20 51.01
CA THR A 489 -30.86 -15.89 49.73
C THR A 489 -29.73 -15.56 48.75
N LYS A 490 -29.11 -16.59 48.15
CA LYS A 490 -28.09 -16.42 47.09
C LYS A 490 -28.70 -16.75 45.73
N MET A 491 -28.63 -15.83 44.77
CA MET A 491 -29.00 -16.05 43.37
C MET A 491 -27.79 -15.84 42.46
N ILE A 492 -27.65 -16.68 41.43
CA ILE A 492 -26.67 -16.48 40.35
C ILE A 492 -27.42 -15.97 39.13
N ILE A 493 -26.97 -14.85 38.56
CA ILE A 493 -27.46 -14.34 37.29
C ILE A 493 -26.31 -14.42 36.29
N GLU A 494 -26.46 -15.23 35.26
CA GLU A 494 -25.46 -15.40 34.20
C GLU A 494 -25.78 -14.51 32.99
N TYR A 495 -24.81 -13.72 32.55
CA TYR A 495 -24.88 -12.91 31.35
C TYR A 495 -23.82 -13.41 30.35
N PRO A 496 -24.19 -14.16 29.30
CA PRO A 496 -23.26 -14.52 28.25
C PRO A 496 -22.84 -13.26 27.47
N ILE A 497 -21.55 -12.93 27.48
CA ILE A 497 -21.04 -11.73 26.79
C ILE A 497 -20.86 -12.05 25.31
N PHE A 498 -20.02 -13.05 25.01
CA PHE A 498 -19.83 -13.59 23.67
C PHE A 498 -19.11 -14.95 23.70
N LYS A 499 -19.10 -15.63 22.56
CA LYS A 499 -18.43 -16.91 22.33
C LYS A 499 -17.64 -16.82 21.04
N ILE A 500 -16.42 -17.33 21.02
CA ILE A 500 -15.54 -17.36 19.83
C ILE A 500 -15.07 -18.78 19.56
N MET A 501 -14.95 -19.14 18.28
CA MET A 501 -14.30 -20.41 17.87
C MET A 501 -12.80 -20.26 17.70
N ASP A 502 -12.36 -19.19 17.03
CA ASP A 502 -10.96 -18.95 16.72
C ASP A 502 -10.69 -17.44 16.71
N LEU A 503 -9.55 -17.05 17.25
CA LEU A 503 -9.04 -15.68 17.24
C LEU A 503 -7.60 -15.72 16.75
N LYS A 504 -7.32 -14.99 15.68
CA LYS A 504 -5.99 -14.93 15.07
C LYS A 504 -5.58 -13.48 14.87
N GLN A 505 -4.32 -13.21 15.17
CA GLN A 505 -3.69 -11.96 14.83
C GLN A 505 -2.77 -12.17 13.63
N PHE A 506 -2.93 -11.32 12.63
CA PHE A 506 -2.12 -11.33 11.43
C PHE A 506 -1.29 -10.06 11.35
N GLU A 507 -0.10 -10.17 10.80
CA GLU A 507 0.75 -9.05 10.42
C GLU A 507 0.91 -9.03 8.90
N ASP A 508 0.33 -8.01 8.27
CA ASP A 508 0.37 -7.83 6.83
C ASP A 508 1.71 -7.23 6.41
N VAL A 509 2.52 -7.99 5.68
CA VAL A 509 3.88 -7.58 5.27
C VAL A 509 3.89 -6.45 4.24
N VAL A 510 2.80 -6.26 3.48
CA VAL A 510 2.70 -5.21 2.46
C VAL A 510 2.30 -3.88 3.09
N LEU A 511 1.37 -3.92 4.05
CA LEU A 511 0.87 -2.74 4.74
C LEU A 511 1.67 -2.41 6.01
N ASN A 512 2.51 -3.35 6.48
CA ASN A 512 3.21 -3.29 7.76
C ASN A 512 2.25 -2.98 8.91
N LYS A 513 1.14 -3.72 8.98
CA LYS A 513 0.05 -3.52 9.93
C LYS A 513 -0.48 -4.83 10.47
N LYS A 514 -0.74 -4.84 11.78
CA LYS A 514 -1.46 -5.94 12.42
C LYS A 514 -2.96 -5.78 12.23
N TYR A 515 -3.67 -6.89 12.11
CA TYR A 515 -5.14 -6.94 12.10
C TYR A 515 -5.62 -8.23 12.74
N VAL A 516 -6.90 -8.27 13.11
CA VAL A 516 -7.49 -9.37 13.89
C VAL A 516 -8.59 -10.05 13.09
N VAL A 517 -8.58 -11.38 13.08
CA VAL A 517 -9.62 -12.21 12.46
C VAL A 517 -10.26 -13.07 13.53
N VAL A 518 -11.59 -12.99 13.63
CA VAL A 518 -12.41 -13.74 14.58
C VAL A 518 -13.31 -14.67 13.80
N ARG A 519 -13.35 -15.96 14.16
CA ARG A 519 -14.27 -16.94 13.55
C ARG A 519 -15.26 -17.46 14.57
N GLY A 520 -16.50 -17.68 14.10
CA GLY A 520 -17.59 -18.21 14.89
C GLY A 520 -17.88 -17.35 16.12
N LEU A 521 -18.03 -16.03 15.93
CA LEU A 521 -18.38 -15.11 17.00
C LEU A 521 -19.90 -15.15 17.24
N THR A 522 -20.30 -15.54 18.44
CA THR A 522 -21.67 -15.38 18.94
C THR A 522 -21.69 -14.25 19.96
N THR A 523 -22.53 -13.23 19.79
CA THR A 523 -22.65 -12.08 20.72
C THR A 523 -24.10 -11.66 20.89
N ILE A 524 -24.44 -10.97 21.98
CA ILE A 524 -25.77 -10.35 22.16
C ILE A 524 -25.72 -8.89 21.70
N ARG A 525 -26.61 -8.51 20.78
CA ARG A 525 -26.72 -7.16 20.23
C ARG A 525 -28.19 -6.76 20.04
N ASN A 526 -28.61 -5.59 20.53
CA ASN A 526 -30.02 -5.18 20.57
C ASN A 526 -30.97 -6.28 21.12
N ASN A 527 -30.60 -6.95 22.22
CA ASN A 527 -31.32 -8.09 22.81
C ASN A 527 -31.49 -9.33 21.91
N ASN A 528 -30.76 -9.41 20.79
CA ASN A 528 -30.77 -10.56 19.88
C ASN A 528 -29.40 -11.25 19.85
N ILE A 529 -29.41 -12.58 19.73
CA ILE A 529 -28.20 -13.37 19.49
C ILE A 529 -27.77 -13.16 18.04
N LYS A 530 -26.55 -12.66 17.84
CA LYS A 530 -25.90 -12.58 16.52
C LYS A 530 -24.80 -13.63 16.44
N ASN A 531 -24.81 -14.39 15.34
CA ASN A 531 -23.78 -15.36 15.00
C ASN A 531 -23.09 -14.90 13.72
N GLU A 532 -21.79 -14.64 13.80
CA GLU A 532 -20.97 -14.17 12.70
C GLU A 532 -19.93 -15.25 12.38
N PHE A 533 -19.88 -15.68 11.12
CA PHE A 533 -19.01 -16.77 10.70
C PHE A 533 -17.54 -16.37 10.74
N GLU A 534 -17.21 -15.20 10.18
CA GLU A 534 -15.87 -14.62 10.23
C GLU A 534 -15.99 -13.09 10.23
N LEU A 535 -15.26 -12.42 11.12
CA LEU A 535 -15.12 -10.97 11.17
C LEU A 535 -13.65 -10.59 11.15
N ARG A 536 -13.36 -9.45 10.50
CA ARG A 536 -12.02 -8.89 10.41
C ARG A 536 -12.02 -7.46 10.96
N PHE A 537 -11.06 -7.15 11.81
CA PHE A 537 -10.90 -5.86 12.46
C PHE A 537 -9.52 -5.31 12.20
N GLU A 538 -9.41 -3.99 11.99
CA GLU A 538 -8.11 -3.33 11.77
C GLU A 538 -7.14 -3.51 12.93
N ASP A 539 -7.68 -3.70 14.14
CA ASP A 539 -6.92 -3.98 15.36
C ASP A 539 -7.82 -4.65 16.41
N ILE A 540 -7.23 -4.95 17.56
CA ILE A 540 -7.94 -5.54 18.70
C ILE A 540 -8.99 -4.57 19.29
N THR A 541 -8.76 -3.26 19.19
CA THR A 541 -9.70 -2.23 19.65
C THR A 541 -11.00 -2.27 18.84
N GLY A 542 -10.93 -2.56 17.54
CA GLY A 542 -12.09 -2.78 16.68
C GLY A 542 -12.96 -3.95 17.16
N LEU A 543 -12.33 -5.07 17.55
CA LEU A 543 -13.03 -6.21 18.15
C LEU A 543 -13.67 -5.84 19.48
N LEU A 544 -12.93 -5.19 20.38
CA LEU A 544 -13.44 -4.71 21.67
C LEU A 544 -14.64 -3.78 21.49
N ASN A 545 -14.58 -2.86 20.53
CA ASN A 545 -15.70 -1.97 20.18
C ASN A 545 -16.90 -2.73 19.63
N TYR A 546 -16.67 -3.74 18.79
CA TYR A 546 -17.75 -4.55 18.23
C TYR A 546 -18.53 -5.27 19.34
N VAL A 547 -17.80 -5.87 20.29
CA VAL A 547 -18.37 -6.58 21.44
C VAL A 547 -18.95 -5.60 22.48
N SER A 548 -18.45 -4.37 22.56
CA SER A 548 -18.84 -3.38 23.59
C SER A 548 -20.13 -2.60 23.32
N THR A 549 -20.76 -2.76 22.17
CA THR A 549 -21.82 -1.83 21.74
C THR A 549 -23.15 -1.97 22.49
N ASP A 550 -23.58 -3.19 22.87
CA ASP A 550 -24.88 -3.42 23.53
C ASP A 550 -24.82 -4.27 24.81
N ALA A 551 -24.12 -5.41 24.84
CA ALA A 551 -23.98 -6.24 26.05
C ALA A 551 -23.18 -5.56 27.19
N THR A 552 -22.36 -4.57 26.84
CA THR A 552 -21.35 -3.95 27.73
C THR A 552 -21.85 -2.67 28.42
N LYS A 553 -22.91 -2.02 27.89
CA LYS A 553 -23.46 -0.77 28.46
C LYS A 553 -24.12 -0.97 29.82
N GLU A 554 -24.77 -2.10 30.05
CA GLU A 554 -25.52 -2.39 31.29
C GLU A 554 -24.62 -2.86 32.45
N VAL A 555 -23.58 -3.66 32.14
CA VAL A 555 -22.81 -4.43 33.14
C VAL A 555 -21.33 -3.99 33.24
N ILE A 556 -20.63 -3.87 32.12
CA ILE A 556 -19.18 -3.62 32.10
C ILE A 556 -18.82 -2.16 32.41
N LYS A 557 -19.63 -1.16 31.99
CA LYS A 557 -19.44 0.25 32.41
C LYS A 557 -19.55 0.44 33.92
N LYS A 558 -20.25 -0.44 34.63
CA LYS A 558 -20.44 -0.39 36.08
C LYS A 558 -19.31 -1.11 36.85
N VAL A 559 -18.46 -1.87 36.17
CA VAL A 559 -17.37 -2.68 36.77
C VAL A 559 -16.13 -2.55 35.87
N LYS A 560 -15.44 -1.40 35.95
CA LYS A 560 -14.22 -1.11 35.16
C LYS A 560 -13.17 -2.25 35.16
N PRO A 561 -12.89 -2.94 36.29
CA PRO A 561 -11.96 -4.08 36.32
C PRO A 561 -12.37 -5.29 35.47
N ALA A 562 -13.66 -5.44 35.16
CA ALA A 562 -14.15 -6.50 34.29
C ALA A 562 -13.84 -6.24 32.81
N LEU A 563 -13.80 -4.96 32.40
CA LEU A 563 -13.37 -4.58 31.06
C LEU A 563 -11.89 -4.91 30.86
N ASP A 564 -11.05 -4.57 31.84
CA ASP A 564 -9.61 -4.81 31.79
C ASP A 564 -9.32 -6.32 31.69
N ALA A 565 -10.00 -7.14 32.50
CA ALA A 565 -9.86 -8.60 32.42
C ALA A 565 -10.34 -9.18 31.08
N LEU A 566 -11.36 -8.58 30.46
CA LEU A 566 -11.83 -8.98 29.15
C LEU A 566 -10.82 -8.64 28.05
N ILE A 567 -10.22 -7.45 28.12
CA ILE A 567 -9.14 -7.01 27.23
C ILE A 567 -7.95 -7.95 27.37
N ASP A 568 -7.48 -8.18 28.60
CA ASP A 568 -6.36 -9.09 28.90
C ASP A 568 -6.58 -10.48 28.27
N ALA A 569 -7.79 -11.01 28.40
CA ALA A 569 -8.12 -12.31 27.84
C ALA A 569 -8.09 -12.31 26.31
N ILE A 570 -8.72 -11.32 25.66
CA ILE A 570 -8.73 -11.22 24.18
C ILE A 570 -7.29 -11.00 23.66
N GLU A 571 -6.50 -10.15 24.32
CA GLU A 571 -5.09 -9.93 23.99
C GLU A 571 -4.26 -11.19 24.15
N TRP A 572 -4.46 -11.96 25.22
CA TRP A 572 -3.80 -13.24 25.41
C TRP A 572 -4.14 -14.23 24.29
N PHE A 573 -5.42 -14.35 23.93
CA PHE A 573 -5.85 -15.22 22.83
C PHE A 573 -5.26 -14.78 21.49
N ALA A 574 -5.22 -13.47 21.22
CA ALA A 574 -4.66 -12.92 19.98
C ALA A 574 -3.14 -13.10 19.90
N ASN A 575 -2.41 -12.75 20.96
CA ASN A 575 -0.95 -12.79 21.01
C ASN A 575 -0.38 -14.20 21.06
N SER A 576 -1.17 -15.19 21.48
CA SER A 576 -0.74 -16.60 21.46
C SER A 576 -0.53 -17.16 20.04
N ARG A 577 -0.99 -16.45 18.99
CA ARG A 577 -0.98 -16.92 17.60
C ARG A 577 -0.82 -15.75 16.60
N ASN A 578 0.40 -15.22 16.49
CA ASN A 578 0.75 -14.26 15.45
C ASN A 578 1.12 -14.98 14.15
N TYR A 579 0.50 -14.57 13.04
CA TYR A 579 0.75 -15.11 11.71
C TYR A 579 1.18 -14.00 10.76
N GLU A 580 2.14 -14.28 9.90
CA GLU A 580 2.46 -13.42 8.76
C GLU A 580 1.39 -13.60 7.67
N SER A 581 0.94 -12.51 7.07
CA SER A 581 0.08 -12.54 5.88
C SER A 581 0.41 -11.42 4.90
N SER A 582 -0.23 -11.46 3.73
CA SER A 582 -0.22 -10.39 2.76
C SER A 582 -1.61 -10.16 2.21
N CYS A 583 -2.02 -8.90 2.11
CA CYS A 583 -3.21 -8.50 1.38
C CYS A 583 -3.08 -8.62 -0.14
N LEU A 584 -1.88 -8.94 -0.65
CA LEU A 584 -1.60 -9.12 -2.07
C LEU A 584 -1.03 -10.51 -2.38
N PHE A 585 -1.44 -11.11 -3.49
CA PHE A 585 -0.65 -12.20 -4.09
C PHE A 585 0.60 -11.60 -4.77
N ARG A 586 1.77 -11.74 -4.13
CA ARG A 586 3.05 -11.16 -4.57
C ARG A 586 4.25 -12.02 -4.17
N ILE A 587 5.25 -12.12 -5.04
CA ILE A 587 6.57 -12.67 -4.68
C ILE A 587 7.38 -11.57 -3.99
N LEU A 588 7.92 -11.88 -2.82
CA LEU A 588 8.76 -10.99 -2.01
C LEU A 588 10.08 -11.68 -1.68
N GLU A 589 11.03 -10.87 -1.20
CA GLU A 589 12.28 -11.36 -0.62
C GLU A 589 12.21 -11.37 0.91
N LYS A 590 12.69 -12.46 1.52
CA LYS A 590 12.97 -12.55 2.96
C LYS A 590 14.24 -13.39 3.15
N ASP A 591 15.17 -12.87 3.94
CA ASP A 591 16.45 -13.53 4.25
C ASP A 591 17.23 -13.99 3.01
N GLY A 592 17.27 -13.15 1.96
CA GLY A 592 17.98 -13.44 0.71
C GLY A 592 17.29 -14.50 -0.18
N LYS A 593 16.05 -14.88 0.12
CA LYS A 593 15.27 -15.87 -0.65
C LYS A 593 13.94 -15.31 -1.09
N LEU A 594 13.49 -15.76 -2.25
CA LEU A 594 12.17 -15.45 -2.78
C LEU A 594 11.11 -16.35 -2.15
N TYR A 595 9.98 -15.77 -1.78
CA TYR A 595 8.84 -16.52 -1.24
C TYR A 595 7.51 -15.83 -1.55
N ILE A 596 6.41 -16.57 -1.40
CA ILE A 596 5.05 -16.04 -1.49
C ILE A 596 4.46 -16.07 -0.07
N PRO A 597 4.21 -14.91 0.56
CA PRO A 597 3.56 -14.86 1.86
C PRO A 597 2.14 -15.43 1.77
N LYS A 598 1.59 -15.85 2.92
CA LYS A 598 0.21 -16.32 2.99
C LYS A 598 -0.75 -15.19 2.62
N VAL A 599 -1.56 -15.39 1.58
CA VAL A 599 -2.52 -14.36 1.13
C VAL A 599 -3.80 -14.41 1.96
N GLU A 600 -4.24 -13.26 2.48
CA GLU A 600 -5.44 -13.09 3.31
C GLU A 600 -6.09 -11.70 3.07
N HIS A 601 -7.43 -11.61 3.04
CA HIS A 601 -8.14 -10.34 2.88
C HIS A 601 -7.91 -9.44 4.09
N HIS A 602 -7.31 -8.28 3.88
CA HIS A 602 -7.15 -7.32 4.97
C HIS A 602 -8.43 -6.47 5.13
N PRO A 603 -8.90 -6.19 6.36
CA PRO A 603 -10.18 -5.50 6.65
C PRO A 603 -10.36 -4.08 6.06
N THR A 604 -9.28 -3.50 5.52
CA THR A 604 -9.29 -2.15 4.93
C THR A 604 -9.41 -2.19 3.42
N LEU A 605 -9.29 -3.37 2.81
CA LEU A 605 -9.45 -3.55 1.38
C LEU A 605 -10.93 -3.61 1.02
N HIS A 606 -11.24 -3.11 -0.17
CA HIS A 606 -12.53 -3.33 -0.80
C HIS A 606 -12.72 -4.82 -1.16
N GLN A 607 -13.94 -5.23 -1.48
CA GLN A 607 -14.22 -6.60 -1.93
C GLN A 607 -13.55 -6.91 -3.29
N TYR A 608 -13.25 -8.19 -3.50
CA TYR A 608 -12.76 -8.73 -4.78
C TYR A 608 -13.94 -9.10 -5.70
N GLU A 609 -13.76 -8.92 -7.01
CA GLU A 609 -14.67 -9.48 -8.03
C GLU A 609 -13.96 -10.43 -9.01
N SER A 610 -12.67 -10.70 -8.80
CA SER A 610 -11.94 -11.71 -9.59
C SER A 610 -12.30 -13.14 -9.18
N TYR A 611 -12.33 -14.05 -10.15
CA TYR A 611 -12.43 -15.49 -9.90
C TYR A 611 -11.32 -16.24 -10.65
N PRO A 612 -10.48 -17.03 -9.95
CA PRO A 612 -10.41 -17.13 -8.48
C PRO A 612 -10.03 -15.80 -7.84
N THR A 613 -10.36 -15.62 -6.55
CA THR A 613 -9.79 -14.53 -5.75
C THR A 613 -8.30 -14.79 -5.48
N PRO A 614 -7.51 -13.76 -5.13
CA PRO A 614 -6.07 -13.94 -4.81
C PRO A 614 -5.82 -15.00 -3.72
N GLU A 615 -6.68 -15.09 -2.71
CA GLU A 615 -6.59 -16.09 -1.64
C GLU A 615 -6.91 -17.50 -2.11
N GLU A 616 -7.96 -17.65 -2.92
CA GLU A 616 -8.31 -18.94 -3.52
C GLU A 616 -7.21 -19.42 -4.45
N TYR A 617 -6.68 -18.52 -5.28
CA TYR A 617 -5.56 -18.83 -6.17
C TYR A 617 -4.32 -19.25 -5.37
N TYR A 618 -3.95 -18.52 -4.32
CA TYR A 618 -2.86 -18.90 -3.43
C TYR A 618 -3.04 -20.32 -2.87
N LYS A 619 -4.23 -20.64 -2.34
CA LYS A 619 -4.53 -21.97 -1.80
C LYS A 619 -4.42 -23.05 -2.87
N MET A 620 -5.07 -22.84 -4.01
CA MET A 620 -5.02 -23.76 -5.16
C MET A 620 -3.57 -23.99 -5.62
N LEU A 621 -2.77 -22.93 -5.70
CA LEU A 621 -1.37 -22.99 -6.12
C LEU A 621 -0.51 -23.79 -5.11
N MET A 622 -0.66 -23.51 -3.81
CA MET A 622 0.09 -24.20 -2.75
C MET A 622 -0.30 -25.68 -2.60
N GLU A 623 -1.55 -26.03 -2.90
CA GLU A 623 -2.04 -27.41 -2.92
C GLU A 623 -1.65 -28.16 -4.21
N SER A 624 -1.29 -27.43 -5.27
CA SER A 624 -0.91 -28.02 -6.55
C SER A 624 0.49 -28.62 -6.51
N THR A 625 0.58 -29.91 -6.83
CA THR A 625 1.84 -30.64 -6.96
C THR A 625 1.97 -31.24 -8.36
N TYR A 626 3.21 -31.50 -8.77
CA TYR A 626 3.53 -32.17 -10.03
C TYR A 626 4.73 -33.11 -9.83
N THR A 627 4.75 -34.20 -10.59
CA THR A 627 5.93 -35.07 -10.70
C THR A 627 6.90 -34.55 -11.77
N GLU A 628 8.16 -34.99 -11.74
CA GLU A 628 9.13 -34.62 -12.79
C GLU A 628 8.69 -35.09 -14.19
N GLU A 629 8.00 -36.23 -14.29
CA GLU A 629 7.45 -36.72 -15.57
C GLU A 629 6.31 -35.81 -16.07
N GLU A 630 5.39 -35.41 -15.20
CA GLU A 630 4.34 -34.46 -15.55
C GLU A 630 4.91 -33.10 -15.97
N LYS A 631 5.93 -32.62 -15.24
CA LYS A 631 6.66 -31.39 -15.57
C LYS A 631 7.26 -31.51 -16.98
N LYS A 632 7.99 -32.57 -17.27
CA LYS A 632 8.58 -32.82 -18.59
C LYS A 632 7.54 -32.80 -19.70
N GLN A 633 6.43 -33.55 -19.54
CA GLN A 633 5.35 -33.58 -20.54
C GLN A 633 4.70 -32.20 -20.76
N LEU A 634 4.48 -31.44 -19.70
CA LEU A 634 3.94 -30.08 -19.79
C LEU A 634 4.90 -29.15 -20.52
N LEU A 635 6.19 -29.22 -20.20
CA LEU A 635 7.21 -28.38 -20.84
C LEU A 635 7.44 -28.75 -22.30
N GLU A 636 7.45 -30.04 -22.67
CA GLU A 636 7.54 -30.48 -24.06
C GLU A 636 6.34 -29.99 -24.90
N ALA A 637 5.13 -30.05 -24.33
CA ALA A 637 3.94 -29.50 -24.99
C ALA A 637 3.99 -27.97 -25.11
N LEU A 638 4.46 -27.28 -24.07
CA LEU A 638 4.58 -25.82 -24.04
C LEU A 638 5.67 -25.31 -25.00
N TYR A 639 6.81 -25.99 -25.08
CA TYR A 639 7.95 -25.62 -25.90
C TYR A 639 7.61 -25.57 -27.40
N LYS A 640 6.60 -26.34 -27.85
CA LYS A 640 6.04 -26.25 -29.20
C LYS A 640 5.44 -24.86 -29.51
N LEU A 641 5.08 -24.06 -28.51
CA LEU A 641 4.55 -22.70 -28.65
C LEU A 641 5.66 -21.67 -28.93
N ASN A 642 6.48 -21.92 -29.96
CA ASN A 642 7.71 -21.18 -30.26
C ASN A 642 7.54 -19.93 -31.15
N LYS A 643 6.30 -19.46 -31.34
CA LYS A 643 6.01 -18.27 -32.14
C LYS A 643 6.18 -17.00 -31.29
N PRO A 644 6.52 -15.84 -31.90
CA PRO A 644 6.93 -14.66 -31.13
C PRO A 644 5.90 -14.22 -30.08
N HIS A 645 4.61 -14.14 -30.43
CA HIS A 645 3.56 -13.76 -29.49
C HIS A 645 3.42 -14.71 -28.29
N ASN A 646 3.71 -16.01 -28.47
CA ASN A 646 3.65 -16.99 -27.38
C ASN A 646 4.87 -16.85 -26.45
N ILE A 647 6.06 -16.69 -27.03
CA ILE A 647 7.30 -16.43 -26.29
C ILE A 647 7.18 -15.13 -25.48
N LEU A 648 6.65 -14.08 -26.09
CA LEU A 648 6.39 -12.80 -25.43
C LEU A 648 5.46 -12.95 -24.23
N VAL A 649 4.38 -13.71 -24.34
CA VAL A 649 3.47 -13.96 -23.21
C VAL A 649 4.19 -14.70 -22.07
N MET A 650 4.98 -15.73 -22.38
CA MET A 650 5.73 -16.49 -21.37
C MET A 650 6.80 -15.63 -20.67
N ALA A 651 7.53 -14.82 -21.45
CA ALA A 651 8.51 -13.86 -20.94
C ALA A 651 7.84 -12.78 -20.08
N TYR A 652 6.72 -12.24 -20.55
CA TYR A 652 5.93 -11.24 -19.84
C TYR A 652 5.41 -11.77 -18.50
N PHE A 653 4.97 -13.04 -18.46
CA PHE A 653 4.56 -13.69 -17.22
C PHE A 653 5.69 -13.70 -16.19
N LEU A 654 6.89 -14.17 -16.56
CA LEU A 654 8.05 -14.21 -15.67
C LEU A 654 8.41 -12.82 -15.12
N SER A 655 8.53 -11.81 -15.98
CA SER A 655 8.81 -10.43 -15.54
C SER A 655 7.73 -9.89 -14.60
N SER A 656 6.45 -10.15 -14.92
CA SER A 656 5.32 -9.66 -14.14
C SER A 656 5.22 -10.27 -12.73
N LEU A 657 5.77 -11.47 -12.52
CA LEU A 657 5.84 -12.10 -11.19
C LEU A 657 6.84 -11.39 -10.27
N LEU A 658 7.90 -10.81 -10.85
CA LEU A 658 9.01 -10.21 -10.13
C LEU A 658 8.83 -8.72 -9.79
N VAL A 659 7.66 -8.13 -10.04
CA VAL A 659 7.40 -6.70 -9.73
C VAL A 659 7.55 -6.37 -8.23
N GLY A 660 7.53 -7.36 -7.33
CA GLY A 660 7.83 -7.21 -5.90
C GLY A 660 9.29 -7.26 -5.50
N VAL A 661 10.15 -7.66 -6.43
CA VAL A 661 11.57 -7.91 -6.19
C VAL A 661 12.41 -6.92 -6.97
N ILE A 662 12.03 -6.68 -8.23
CA ILE A 662 12.70 -5.81 -9.18
C ILE A 662 12.00 -4.45 -9.22
N PRO A 663 12.73 -3.34 -9.02
CA PRO A 663 12.17 -2.00 -9.01
C PRO A 663 11.96 -1.46 -10.44
N TYR A 664 11.10 -2.11 -11.23
CA TYR A 664 10.80 -1.66 -12.59
C TYR A 664 10.28 -0.21 -12.60
N GLU A 665 10.88 0.65 -13.43
CA GLU A 665 10.35 2.02 -13.63
C GLU A 665 9.00 2.00 -14.36
N ASN A 666 8.85 1.05 -15.29
CA ASN A 666 7.65 0.86 -16.09
C ASN A 666 7.32 -0.63 -16.22
N THR A 667 6.07 -0.99 -15.96
CA THR A 667 5.51 -2.32 -16.25
C THR A 667 4.53 -2.17 -17.42
N PRO A 668 5.01 -2.12 -18.66
CA PRO A 668 4.18 -1.85 -19.83
C PRO A 668 3.16 -2.98 -20.02
N TYR A 669 2.02 -2.67 -20.65
CA TYR A 669 1.02 -3.69 -21.00
C TYR A 669 1.38 -4.32 -22.34
N LEU A 670 1.21 -5.64 -22.48
CA LEU A 670 1.46 -6.34 -23.74
C LEU A 670 0.18 -6.37 -24.59
N ILE A 671 0.20 -5.74 -25.76
CA ILE A 671 -0.89 -5.74 -26.73
C ILE A 671 -0.57 -6.71 -27.85
N LEU A 672 -1.43 -7.71 -28.05
CA LEU A 672 -1.38 -8.64 -29.16
C LEU A 672 -2.59 -8.42 -30.07
N TYR A 673 -2.36 -7.96 -31.30
CA TYR A 673 -3.43 -7.62 -32.23
C TYR A 673 -3.22 -8.24 -33.62
N GLY A 674 -4.28 -8.30 -34.44
CA GLY A 674 -4.24 -8.86 -35.79
C GLY A 674 -5.37 -9.85 -36.07
N LYS A 675 -5.35 -10.52 -37.23
CA LYS A 675 -6.47 -11.37 -37.69
C LYS A 675 -6.93 -12.41 -36.66
N SER A 676 -8.22 -12.76 -36.71
CA SER A 676 -8.80 -13.79 -35.86
C SER A 676 -8.18 -15.18 -36.13
N SER A 677 -8.34 -16.10 -35.18
CA SER A 677 -7.87 -17.50 -35.28
C SER A 677 -6.35 -17.70 -35.39
N LYS A 678 -5.55 -16.73 -34.93
CA LYS A 678 -4.07 -16.80 -34.91
C LYS A 678 -3.45 -17.19 -33.57
N GLY A 679 -4.26 -17.49 -32.55
CA GLY A 679 -3.78 -17.97 -31.25
C GLY A 679 -3.49 -16.91 -30.19
N LYS A 680 -3.74 -15.61 -30.47
CA LYS A 680 -3.46 -14.45 -29.58
C LYS A 680 -3.82 -14.69 -28.11
N SER A 681 -5.05 -15.13 -27.83
CA SER A 681 -5.55 -15.33 -26.46
C SER A 681 -5.29 -16.72 -25.90
N LYS A 682 -4.86 -17.70 -26.72
CA LYS A 682 -4.70 -19.09 -26.27
C LYS A 682 -3.59 -19.21 -25.24
N THR A 683 -2.39 -18.72 -25.56
CA THR A 683 -1.25 -18.74 -24.63
C THR A 683 -1.43 -17.74 -23.50
N ALA A 684 -2.03 -16.57 -23.76
CA ALA A 684 -2.32 -15.60 -22.70
C ALA A 684 -3.25 -16.17 -21.62
N ARG A 685 -4.20 -17.05 -21.97
CA ARG A 685 -5.08 -17.75 -21.02
C ARG A 685 -4.42 -18.91 -20.25
N LEU A 686 -3.21 -19.31 -20.61
CA LEU A 686 -2.45 -20.31 -19.84
C LEU A 686 -1.82 -19.69 -18.58
N PHE A 687 -1.39 -18.43 -18.66
CA PHE A 687 -0.62 -17.78 -17.61
C PHE A 687 -1.34 -16.61 -16.91
N ASN A 688 -2.53 -16.21 -17.37
CA ASN A 688 -3.27 -15.15 -16.68
C ASN A 688 -3.78 -15.60 -15.31
N PHE A 689 -3.85 -14.65 -14.39
CA PHE A 689 -4.45 -14.85 -13.07
C PHE A 689 -5.94 -14.53 -13.06
N VAL A 690 -6.35 -13.54 -13.85
CA VAL A 690 -7.72 -13.08 -13.94
C VAL A 690 -8.09 -12.73 -15.38
N ASP A 691 -9.30 -13.08 -15.79
CA ASP A 691 -9.92 -12.58 -17.02
C ASP A 691 -10.69 -11.30 -16.68
N VAL A 692 -10.23 -10.16 -17.19
CA VAL A 692 -10.87 -8.86 -17.00
C VAL A 692 -11.91 -8.69 -18.08
N LYS A 693 -13.18 -8.57 -17.70
CA LYS A 693 -14.28 -8.36 -18.65
C LYS A 693 -14.09 -7.03 -19.37
N THR A 694 -14.09 -7.07 -20.70
CA THR A 694 -13.78 -5.91 -21.56
C THR A 694 -15.03 -5.19 -22.09
N ASP A 695 -16.20 -5.82 -22.08
CA ASP A 695 -17.45 -5.18 -22.51
C ASP A 695 -17.81 -4.00 -21.58
N ASN A 696 -17.66 -2.77 -22.10
CA ASN A 696 -17.87 -1.51 -21.38
C ASN A 696 -17.05 -1.38 -20.07
N LEU A 697 -15.79 -1.83 -20.08
CA LEU A 697 -14.92 -1.78 -18.91
C LEU A 697 -14.85 -0.37 -18.30
N THR A 698 -15.18 -0.28 -17.02
CA THR A 698 -15.08 0.93 -16.22
C THR A 698 -13.86 0.90 -15.31
N SER A 699 -13.37 2.09 -14.90
CA SER A 699 -12.27 2.17 -13.93
C SER A 699 -12.61 1.49 -12.59
N TYR A 700 -13.87 1.49 -12.15
CA TYR A 700 -14.29 0.75 -10.96
C TYR A 700 -14.20 -0.76 -11.16
N GLN A 701 -14.74 -1.29 -12.27
CA GLN A 701 -14.67 -2.72 -12.59
C GLN A 701 -13.23 -3.20 -12.65
N TYR A 702 -12.34 -2.46 -13.34
CA TYR A 702 -10.92 -2.83 -13.38
C TYR A 702 -10.33 -2.91 -11.96
N LYS A 703 -10.60 -1.92 -11.09
CA LYS A 703 -10.09 -1.90 -9.71
C LYS A 703 -10.54 -3.11 -8.91
N VAL A 704 -11.81 -3.53 -9.01
CA VAL A 704 -12.31 -4.68 -8.23
C VAL A 704 -11.83 -6.03 -8.76
N TYR A 705 -11.53 -6.15 -10.07
CA TYR A 705 -10.84 -7.32 -10.64
C TYR A 705 -9.36 -7.35 -10.26
N ALA A 706 -8.69 -6.19 -10.24
CA ALA A 706 -7.26 -6.11 -9.95
C ALA A 706 -6.93 -6.16 -8.45
N ASN A 707 -7.87 -5.77 -7.58
CA ASN A 707 -7.67 -5.67 -6.14
C ASN A 707 -7.12 -6.98 -5.54
N GLY A 708 -6.09 -6.88 -4.69
CA GLY A 708 -5.47 -8.05 -4.07
C GLY A 708 -4.44 -8.78 -4.94
N TRP A 709 -4.27 -8.41 -6.21
CA TRP A 709 -3.18 -8.93 -7.05
C TRP A 709 -1.96 -8.01 -6.97
N GLY A 710 -0.81 -8.52 -6.53
CA GLY A 710 0.44 -7.75 -6.39
C GLY A 710 1.52 -8.09 -7.41
N CYS A 711 1.27 -9.06 -8.28
CA CYS A 711 2.13 -9.47 -9.37
C CYS A 711 1.30 -10.25 -10.43
N GLY A 712 1.97 -10.73 -11.48
CA GLY A 712 1.33 -11.43 -12.58
C GLY A 712 0.53 -10.48 -13.48
N TYR A 713 -0.33 -11.03 -14.33
CA TYR A 713 -1.13 -10.23 -15.25
C TYR A 713 -2.59 -10.67 -15.37
N GLY A 714 -3.44 -9.68 -15.64
CA GLY A 714 -4.82 -9.87 -16.07
C GLY A 714 -4.94 -9.87 -17.60
N LEU A 715 -5.84 -10.68 -18.13
CA LEU A 715 -6.12 -10.72 -19.57
C LEU A 715 -7.35 -9.88 -19.90
N LEU A 716 -7.19 -8.89 -20.77
CA LEU A 716 -8.28 -8.12 -21.38
C LEU A 716 -8.51 -8.70 -22.78
N ASP A 717 -9.32 -9.75 -22.85
CA ASP A 717 -9.57 -10.45 -24.11
C ASP A 717 -10.58 -9.71 -24.99
N GLU A 718 -10.32 -9.72 -26.30
CA GLU A 718 -11.14 -9.07 -27.34
C GLU A 718 -11.56 -7.65 -26.97
N CYS A 719 -10.60 -6.83 -26.53
CA CYS A 719 -10.87 -5.44 -26.17
C CYS A 719 -11.46 -4.68 -27.37
N LYS A 720 -12.57 -3.96 -27.16
CA LYS A 720 -13.28 -3.17 -28.18
C LYS A 720 -13.15 -1.67 -27.98
N GLU A 721 -13.08 -1.22 -26.72
CA GLU A 721 -13.01 0.18 -26.35
C GLU A 721 -12.26 0.34 -25.03
N LEU A 722 -11.41 1.38 -24.94
CA LEU A 722 -10.88 1.89 -23.67
C LEU A 722 -11.28 3.36 -23.47
N ARG A 723 -12.00 3.61 -22.39
CA ARG A 723 -12.41 4.95 -21.98
C ARG A 723 -11.25 5.71 -21.33
N ASN A 724 -11.29 7.04 -21.37
CA ASN A 724 -10.23 7.87 -20.80
C ASN A 724 -9.94 7.55 -19.33
N ASP A 725 -10.96 7.31 -18.51
CA ASP A 725 -10.79 6.98 -17.08
C ASP A 725 -10.03 5.67 -16.87
N VAL A 726 -10.27 4.68 -17.74
CA VAL A 726 -9.54 3.41 -17.75
C VAL A 726 -8.12 3.62 -18.26
N ILE A 727 -7.93 4.37 -19.36
CA ILE A 727 -6.60 4.66 -19.92
C ILE A 727 -5.69 5.32 -18.88
N GLN A 728 -6.17 6.34 -18.16
CA GLN A 728 -5.39 7.00 -17.11
C GLN A 728 -5.07 6.04 -15.97
N LEU A 729 -6.01 5.17 -15.60
CA LEU A 729 -5.79 4.15 -14.59
C LEU A 729 -4.69 3.16 -15.01
N LEU A 730 -4.73 2.66 -16.26
CA LEU A 730 -3.71 1.73 -16.77
C LEU A 730 -2.33 2.42 -16.80
N LYS A 731 -2.27 3.70 -17.19
CA LYS A 731 -1.02 4.51 -17.16
C LYS A 731 -0.47 4.65 -15.73
N GLU A 732 -1.34 4.96 -14.77
CA GLU A 732 -0.97 5.08 -13.34
C GLU A 732 -0.46 3.73 -12.82
N ASN A 733 -1.18 2.63 -13.09
CA ASN A 733 -0.77 1.30 -12.66
C ASN A 733 0.54 0.82 -13.33
N ALA A 734 0.81 1.17 -14.59
CA ALA A 734 2.05 0.81 -15.27
C ALA A 734 3.29 1.45 -14.62
N THR A 735 3.17 2.66 -14.08
CA THR A 735 4.31 3.46 -13.57
C THR A 735 4.42 3.52 -12.05
N SER A 736 3.38 3.14 -11.33
CA SER A 736 3.42 3.09 -9.86
C SER A 736 3.96 1.75 -9.38
N TYR A 737 4.77 1.75 -8.31
CA TYR A 737 5.20 0.52 -7.64
C TYR A 737 4.01 -0.33 -7.15
N MET A 738 2.95 0.36 -6.74
CA MET A 738 1.68 -0.21 -6.31
C MET A 738 0.57 0.84 -6.45
N TYR A 739 -0.57 0.43 -6.98
CA TYR A 739 -1.76 1.24 -7.03
C TYR A 739 -2.45 1.24 -5.67
N ILE A 740 -2.63 2.43 -5.06
CA ILE A 740 -3.34 2.59 -3.79
C ILE A 740 -4.31 3.76 -3.90
N LYS A 741 -5.62 3.50 -3.83
CA LYS A 741 -6.65 4.56 -3.76
C LYS A 741 -7.71 4.24 -2.73
N LYS A 742 -8.17 5.26 -2.00
CA LYS A 742 -9.33 5.15 -1.10
C LYS A 742 -10.62 4.99 -1.90
N HIS A 743 -11.52 4.17 -1.38
CA HIS A 743 -12.90 4.00 -1.80
C HIS A 743 -13.80 4.38 -0.62
N GLY A 744 -14.46 5.55 -0.72
CA GLY A 744 -15.20 6.13 0.39
C GLY A 744 -14.30 6.47 1.57
N GLN A 745 -14.86 6.46 2.79
CA GLN A 745 -14.13 6.79 4.02
C GLN A 745 -13.34 5.61 4.60
N LYS A 746 -13.79 4.38 4.34
CA LYS A 746 -13.31 3.17 5.04
C LYS A 746 -12.37 2.28 4.21
N TYR A 747 -12.68 2.05 2.93
CA TYR A 747 -12.01 1.01 2.14
C TYR A 747 -10.95 1.56 1.19
N LYS A 748 -10.09 0.68 0.69
CA LYS A 748 -9.05 0.98 -0.31
C LYS A 748 -9.00 -0.10 -1.39
N HIS A 749 -8.64 0.31 -2.60
CA HIS A 749 -8.18 -0.60 -3.64
C HIS A 749 -6.65 -0.61 -3.63
N ILE A 750 -6.07 -1.81 -3.55
CA ILE A 750 -4.62 -2.02 -3.49
C ILE A 750 -4.28 -3.14 -4.47
N TYR A 751 -3.40 -2.87 -5.44
CA TYR A 751 -2.93 -3.86 -6.40
C TYR A 751 -1.68 -3.39 -7.17
N LYS A 752 -1.01 -4.33 -7.81
CA LYS A 752 -0.05 -4.14 -8.89
C LYS A 752 -0.23 -5.31 -9.87
N LEU A 753 -1.19 -5.16 -10.78
CA LEU A 753 -1.54 -6.18 -11.76
C LEU A 753 -1.07 -5.73 -13.15
N CYS A 754 -0.14 -6.46 -13.76
CA CYS A 754 0.26 -6.19 -15.16
C CYS A 754 -0.88 -6.60 -16.12
N GLY A 755 -0.74 -6.40 -17.42
CA GLY A 755 -1.83 -6.76 -18.32
C GLY A 755 -1.44 -7.14 -19.73
N VAL A 756 -2.15 -8.15 -20.23
CA VAL A 756 -2.12 -8.54 -21.64
C VAL A 756 -3.47 -8.15 -22.26
N ILE A 757 -3.43 -7.42 -23.37
CA ILE A 757 -4.60 -7.01 -24.14
C ILE A 757 -4.57 -7.75 -25.46
N THR A 758 -5.67 -8.40 -25.82
CA THR A 758 -5.81 -9.05 -27.13
C THR A 758 -6.96 -8.42 -27.89
N CYS A 759 -6.78 -8.17 -29.19
CA CYS A 759 -7.85 -7.65 -30.05
C CYS A 759 -7.67 -8.12 -31.50
N ASN A 760 -8.76 -8.18 -32.26
CA ASN A 760 -8.68 -8.51 -33.69
C ASN A 760 -8.32 -7.26 -34.49
N ASP A 761 -9.11 -6.22 -34.26
CA ASP A 761 -8.92 -4.88 -34.81
C ASP A 761 -8.45 -3.94 -33.68
N ILE A 762 -7.94 -2.77 -34.06
CA ILE A 762 -7.61 -1.74 -33.07
C ILE A 762 -8.90 -1.31 -32.35
N PHE A 763 -8.84 -1.32 -31.02
CA PHE A 763 -9.95 -0.89 -30.18
C PHE A 763 -10.09 0.64 -30.13
N ASP A 764 -11.31 1.10 -29.89
CA ASP A 764 -11.62 2.52 -29.79
C ASP A 764 -10.93 3.14 -28.55
N LEU A 765 -10.01 4.08 -28.78
CA LEU A 765 -9.32 4.83 -27.73
C LEU A 765 -10.01 6.18 -27.50
N LYS A 766 -10.58 6.38 -26.31
CA LYS A 766 -11.15 7.67 -25.91
C LYS A 766 -10.15 8.46 -25.10
N THR A 767 -9.26 9.19 -25.78
CA THR A 767 -8.27 10.10 -25.18
C THR A 767 -8.73 11.54 -25.29
N ASN A 768 -8.39 12.37 -24.29
CA ASN A 768 -8.78 13.78 -24.33
C ASN A 768 -7.82 14.61 -25.18
N ASN A 769 -6.50 14.44 -25.03
CA ASN A 769 -5.49 15.28 -25.69
C ASN A 769 -4.35 14.41 -26.27
N PRO A 770 -3.48 14.99 -27.12
CA PRO A 770 -2.37 14.26 -27.74
C PRO A 770 -1.41 13.63 -26.73
N ASP A 771 -1.13 14.32 -25.62
CA ASP A 771 -0.24 13.82 -24.56
C ASP A 771 -0.81 12.58 -23.86
N ASP A 772 -2.13 12.49 -23.72
CA ASP A 772 -2.81 11.33 -23.17
C ASP A 772 -2.62 10.10 -24.06
N LEU A 773 -2.78 10.27 -25.37
CA LEU A 773 -2.56 9.21 -26.36
C LEU A 773 -1.08 8.80 -26.42
N ALA A 774 -0.17 9.76 -26.57
CA ALA A 774 1.27 9.49 -26.58
C ALA A 774 1.75 8.86 -25.25
N GLY A 775 1.17 9.29 -24.13
CA GLY A 775 1.43 8.73 -22.81
C GLY A 775 0.92 7.30 -22.66
N PHE A 776 -0.23 6.97 -23.26
CA PHE A 776 -0.73 5.59 -23.30
C PHE A 776 0.20 4.70 -24.14
N LEU A 777 0.53 5.12 -25.36
CA LEU A 777 1.33 4.36 -26.33
C LEU A 777 2.73 4.01 -25.79
N ARG A 778 3.43 4.97 -25.15
CA ARG A 778 4.76 4.74 -24.52
C ARG A 778 4.78 3.72 -23.37
N ARG A 779 3.61 3.26 -22.91
CA ARG A 779 3.46 2.29 -21.82
C ARG A 779 2.92 0.95 -22.29
N GLN A 780 2.99 0.68 -23.60
CA GLN A 780 2.56 -0.58 -24.21
C GLN A 780 3.74 -1.26 -24.88
N LEU A 781 3.74 -2.59 -24.90
CA LEU A 781 4.55 -3.40 -25.80
C LEU A 781 3.57 -3.97 -26.83
N THR A 782 3.81 -3.79 -28.12
CA THR A 782 2.83 -4.13 -29.14
C THR A 782 3.41 -5.12 -30.13
N TYR A 783 2.67 -6.20 -30.38
CA TYR A 783 3.02 -7.15 -31.41
C TYR A 783 1.81 -7.45 -32.32
N LYS A 784 1.98 -7.18 -33.62
CA LYS A 784 1.02 -7.55 -34.66
C LYS A 784 1.23 -9.01 -35.03
N VAL A 785 0.28 -9.87 -34.65
CA VAL A 785 0.35 -11.29 -34.96
C VAL A 785 0.16 -11.52 -36.46
N ARG A 786 1.18 -12.08 -37.09
CA ARG A 786 1.28 -12.26 -38.54
C ARG A 786 0.63 -13.55 -39.00
N ASP A 787 0.42 -13.67 -40.31
CA ASP A 787 -0.22 -14.86 -40.89
C ASP A 787 0.67 -16.12 -40.74
N GLU A 788 2.00 -15.95 -40.70
CA GLU A 788 3.02 -16.98 -40.55
C GLU A 788 3.23 -17.44 -39.09
N ASP A 789 2.63 -16.72 -38.13
CA ASP A 789 2.74 -17.02 -36.70
C ASP A 789 1.83 -18.19 -36.26
N ILE A 790 1.19 -18.90 -37.19
CA ILE A 790 0.36 -20.08 -36.90
C ILE A 790 1.24 -21.33 -36.65
N ILE A 791 0.84 -22.14 -35.66
CA ILE A 791 1.39 -23.48 -35.43
C ILE A 791 0.34 -24.51 -35.85
N LYS A 792 0.61 -25.26 -36.93
CA LYS A 792 -0.29 -26.31 -37.42
C LYS A 792 -0.33 -27.50 -36.46
N GLY A 793 -1.51 -28.06 -36.21
CA GLY A 793 -1.69 -29.28 -35.41
C GLY A 793 -1.62 -29.12 -33.88
N ILE A 794 -1.42 -27.91 -33.36
CA ILE A 794 -1.16 -27.65 -31.92
C ILE A 794 -2.38 -27.79 -30.99
N GLY A 795 -3.56 -28.05 -31.55
CA GLY A 795 -4.83 -27.99 -30.80
C GLY A 795 -4.94 -29.00 -29.65
N LYS A 796 -4.30 -30.18 -29.77
CA LYS A 796 -4.27 -31.18 -28.69
C LYS A 796 -3.38 -30.72 -27.53
N ASP A 797 -2.20 -30.22 -27.83
CA ASP A 797 -1.27 -29.67 -26.82
C ASP A 797 -1.89 -28.50 -26.07
N ILE A 798 -2.52 -27.54 -26.77
CA ILE A 798 -3.20 -26.41 -26.13
C ILE A 798 -4.32 -26.87 -25.16
N LYS A 799 -5.13 -27.86 -25.55
CA LYS A 799 -6.17 -28.42 -24.67
C LYS A 799 -5.56 -29.09 -23.43
N PHE A 800 -4.47 -29.84 -23.62
CA PHE A 800 -3.73 -30.48 -22.54
C PHE A 800 -3.14 -29.44 -21.57
N LEU A 801 -2.51 -28.38 -22.09
CA LEU A 801 -1.95 -27.29 -21.30
C LEU A 801 -3.05 -26.53 -20.53
N HIS A 802 -4.18 -26.20 -21.15
CA HIS A 802 -5.29 -25.53 -20.44
C HIS A 802 -5.85 -26.37 -19.29
N LYS A 803 -5.99 -27.69 -19.49
CA LYS A 803 -6.46 -28.60 -18.44
C LYS A 803 -5.50 -28.62 -17.23
N ASN A 804 -4.21 -28.37 -17.48
CA ASN A 804 -3.15 -28.40 -16.47
C ASN A 804 -2.57 -27.01 -16.17
N ARG A 805 -3.30 -25.93 -16.47
CA ARG A 805 -2.76 -24.55 -16.40
C ARG A 805 -2.17 -24.18 -15.04
N LEU A 806 -2.79 -24.65 -13.95
CA LEU A 806 -2.34 -24.34 -12.60
C LEU A 806 -0.99 -25.01 -12.29
N LYS A 807 -0.81 -26.28 -12.70
CA LYS A 807 0.48 -26.97 -12.60
C LYS A 807 1.54 -26.25 -13.44
N LEU A 808 1.18 -25.80 -14.64
CA LEU A 808 2.08 -25.05 -15.50
C LEU A 808 2.54 -23.73 -14.85
N GLN A 809 1.62 -22.94 -14.30
CA GLN A 809 1.95 -21.72 -13.56
C GLN A 809 2.82 -22.02 -12.35
N LYS A 810 2.52 -23.10 -11.61
CA LYS A 810 3.32 -23.56 -10.46
C LYS A 810 4.76 -23.89 -10.86
N ILE A 811 4.99 -24.57 -11.99
CA ILE A 811 6.34 -24.89 -12.48
C ILE A 811 7.18 -23.62 -12.70
N PHE A 812 6.59 -22.59 -13.32
CA PHE A 812 7.27 -21.30 -13.55
C PHE A 812 7.57 -20.57 -12.24
N ILE A 813 6.58 -20.54 -11.33
CA ILE A 813 6.71 -19.89 -10.03
C ILE A 813 7.77 -20.62 -9.19
N ASP A 814 7.77 -21.94 -9.13
CA ASP A 814 8.74 -22.73 -8.36
C ASP A 814 10.16 -22.53 -8.87
N TRP A 815 10.34 -22.51 -10.20
CA TRP A 815 11.63 -22.20 -10.78
C TRP A 815 12.09 -20.78 -10.40
N LEU A 816 11.18 -19.79 -10.42
CA LEU A 816 11.48 -18.43 -9.99
C LEU A 816 11.85 -18.34 -8.51
N LEU A 817 11.13 -19.04 -7.62
CA LEU A 817 11.39 -19.01 -6.19
C LEU A 817 12.76 -19.60 -5.81
N ASN A 818 13.36 -20.40 -6.69
CA ASN A 818 14.70 -20.94 -6.53
C ASN A 818 15.82 -20.01 -7.06
N GLN A 819 15.48 -18.87 -7.65
CA GLN A 819 16.46 -17.90 -8.14
C GLN A 819 16.98 -17.01 -7.01
N ASN A 820 18.20 -16.51 -7.18
CA ASN A 820 18.81 -15.55 -6.26
C ASN A 820 18.26 -14.13 -6.53
N PRO A 821 17.64 -13.47 -5.54
CA PRO A 821 17.06 -12.14 -5.73
C PRO A 821 18.08 -11.07 -6.13
N GLU A 822 19.31 -11.13 -5.63
CA GLU A 822 20.35 -10.13 -5.97
C GLU A 822 20.85 -10.33 -7.40
N GLU A 823 21.10 -11.55 -7.83
CA GLU A 823 21.49 -11.84 -9.22
C GLU A 823 20.42 -11.38 -10.22
N LEU A 824 19.14 -11.51 -9.84
CA LEU A 824 18.03 -11.01 -10.66
C LEU A 824 18.02 -9.48 -10.77
N ARG A 825 18.38 -8.76 -9.70
CA ARG A 825 18.49 -7.29 -9.72
C ARG A 825 19.66 -6.84 -10.56
N GLU A 826 20.83 -7.43 -10.35
CA GLU A 826 22.03 -7.15 -11.13
C GLU A 826 21.77 -7.38 -12.62
N ALA A 827 21.20 -8.55 -12.98
CA ALA A 827 20.86 -8.88 -14.36
C ALA A 827 19.81 -7.94 -14.97
N TYR A 828 18.93 -7.33 -14.17
CA TYR A 828 18.02 -6.30 -14.66
C TYR A 828 18.72 -4.95 -14.82
N GLU A 829 19.50 -4.53 -13.82
CA GLU A 829 20.20 -3.24 -13.82
C GLU A 829 21.18 -3.11 -15.00
N ASP A 830 21.88 -4.19 -15.35
CA ASP A 830 22.86 -4.29 -16.44
C ASP A 830 22.26 -4.20 -17.86
N ILE A 831 20.93 -4.19 -18.01
CA ILE A 831 20.31 -4.10 -19.34
C ILE A 831 20.36 -2.66 -19.86
N GLU A 832 21.09 -2.47 -20.96
CA GLU A 832 21.18 -1.22 -21.74
C GLU A 832 20.08 -1.14 -22.82
N GLU A 833 18.82 -1.05 -22.40
CA GLU A 833 17.66 -0.82 -23.29
C GLU A 833 16.77 0.28 -22.71
N ASP A 834 15.96 0.94 -23.55
CA ASP A 834 14.97 1.90 -23.07
C ASP A 834 14.06 1.25 -22.01
N GLU A 835 13.66 2.00 -20.98
CA GLU A 835 12.90 1.49 -19.83
C GLU A 835 11.63 0.71 -20.21
N GLN A 836 10.98 1.09 -21.31
CA GLN A 836 9.83 0.37 -21.87
C GLN A 836 10.18 -1.06 -22.31
N TYR A 837 11.36 -1.27 -22.90
CA TYR A 837 11.82 -2.56 -23.42
C TYR A 837 12.61 -3.37 -22.40
N LYS A 838 13.24 -2.69 -21.42
CA LYS A 838 14.00 -3.32 -20.34
C LYS A 838 13.19 -4.41 -19.62
N PHE A 839 11.91 -4.13 -19.34
CA PHE A 839 10.98 -5.07 -18.71
C PHE A 839 10.84 -6.41 -19.45
N ILE A 840 10.65 -6.37 -20.78
CA ILE A 840 10.43 -7.57 -21.58
C ILE A 840 11.74 -8.24 -22.00
N TYR A 841 12.80 -7.47 -22.20
CA TYR A 841 14.13 -8.00 -22.46
C TYR A 841 14.60 -8.87 -21.28
N PHE A 842 14.41 -8.39 -20.06
CA PHE A 842 14.65 -9.16 -18.85
C PHE A 842 13.83 -10.46 -18.83
N GLY A 843 12.53 -10.38 -19.15
CA GLY A 843 11.65 -11.55 -19.23
C GLY A 843 12.09 -12.57 -20.29
N LEU A 844 12.59 -12.12 -21.44
CA LEU A 844 13.14 -12.98 -22.48
C LEU A 844 14.42 -13.67 -21.99
N GLY A 845 15.28 -12.95 -21.25
CA GLY A 845 16.46 -13.52 -20.59
C GLY A 845 16.09 -14.58 -19.55
N LEU A 846 15.08 -14.33 -18.72
CA LEU A 846 14.57 -15.30 -17.75
C LEU A 846 13.99 -16.53 -18.44
N LEU A 847 13.21 -16.33 -19.51
CA LEU A 847 12.62 -17.44 -20.25
C LEU A 847 13.69 -18.29 -20.95
N PHE A 848 14.74 -17.66 -21.49
CA PHE A 848 15.88 -18.36 -22.05
C PHE A 848 16.57 -19.23 -20.99
N LYS A 849 16.85 -18.66 -19.81
CA LYS A 849 17.44 -19.39 -18.68
C LYS A 849 16.53 -20.53 -18.22
N PHE A 850 15.23 -20.28 -18.08
CA PHE A 850 14.24 -21.29 -17.71
C PHE A 850 14.27 -22.50 -18.63
N TRP A 851 14.32 -22.29 -19.95
CA TRP A 851 14.39 -23.40 -20.91
C TRP A 851 15.71 -24.16 -20.81
N ALA A 852 16.83 -23.45 -20.71
CA ALA A 852 18.16 -24.06 -20.56
C ALA A 852 18.26 -24.92 -19.28
N ASP A 853 17.78 -24.40 -18.15
CA ASP A 853 17.75 -25.11 -16.86
C ASP A 853 16.88 -26.37 -16.91
N ASN A 854 15.93 -26.45 -17.85
CA ASN A 854 15.06 -27.60 -18.06
C ASN A 854 15.48 -28.46 -19.28
N GLY A 855 16.68 -28.26 -19.82
CA GLY A 855 17.26 -29.10 -20.86
C GLY A 855 16.72 -28.89 -22.28
N PHE A 856 16.06 -27.75 -22.54
CA PHE A 856 15.61 -27.38 -23.88
C PHE A 856 16.65 -26.52 -24.58
N GLU A 857 16.96 -26.84 -25.84
CA GLU A 857 17.86 -26.05 -26.68
C GLU A 857 17.10 -24.81 -27.20
N VAL A 858 17.66 -23.61 -27.04
CA VAL A 858 17.00 -22.37 -27.47
C VAL A 858 17.98 -21.50 -28.23
N ASP A 859 17.54 -21.00 -29.38
CA ASP A 859 18.31 -20.02 -30.16
C ASP A 859 18.26 -18.64 -29.49
N LYS A 860 19.40 -18.24 -28.91
CA LYS A 860 19.58 -16.93 -28.28
C LYS A 860 19.39 -15.79 -29.27
N GLU A 861 19.74 -15.98 -30.54
CA GLU A 861 19.61 -14.94 -31.56
C GLU A 861 18.15 -14.72 -31.95
N TYR A 862 17.36 -15.78 -32.06
CA TYR A 862 15.91 -15.66 -32.25
C TYR A 862 15.23 -14.85 -31.12
N TYR A 863 15.64 -15.04 -29.87
CA TYR A 863 15.10 -14.27 -28.74
C TYR A 863 15.46 -12.79 -28.81
N ARG A 864 16.66 -12.44 -29.32
CA ARG A 864 17.02 -11.04 -29.60
C ARG A 864 16.21 -10.46 -30.75
N GLN A 865 15.98 -11.23 -31.82
CA GLN A 865 15.19 -10.79 -32.97
C GLN A 865 13.74 -10.45 -32.56
N ILE A 866 13.16 -11.15 -31.59
CA ILE A 866 11.82 -10.84 -31.06
C ILE A 866 11.74 -9.41 -30.49
N LEU A 867 12.82 -8.89 -29.90
CA LEU A 867 12.85 -7.49 -29.44
C LEU A 867 12.78 -6.51 -30.62
N GLY A 868 13.50 -6.78 -31.70
CA GLY A 868 13.40 -5.99 -32.94
C GLY A 868 11.97 -5.98 -33.49
N LEU A 869 11.32 -7.16 -33.53
CA LEU A 869 9.93 -7.27 -33.96
C LEU A 869 8.93 -6.48 -33.10
N LEU A 870 9.20 -6.33 -31.79
CA LEU A 870 8.39 -5.48 -30.91
C LEU A 870 8.55 -3.99 -31.25
N LYS A 871 9.79 -3.53 -31.47
CA LYS A 871 10.09 -2.14 -31.84
C LYS A 871 9.41 -1.77 -33.17
N ASP A 872 9.50 -2.66 -34.17
CA ASP A 872 8.82 -2.50 -35.45
C ASP A 872 7.28 -2.53 -35.29
N GLY A 873 6.79 -3.45 -34.46
CA GLY A 873 5.37 -3.60 -34.15
C GLY A 873 4.76 -2.36 -33.51
N GLU A 874 5.52 -1.60 -32.70
CA GLU A 874 5.07 -0.33 -32.12
C GLU A 874 4.88 0.77 -33.16
N GLN A 875 5.82 0.90 -34.10
CA GLN A 875 5.67 1.89 -35.17
C GLN A 875 4.45 1.57 -36.04
N GLN A 876 4.24 0.28 -36.36
CA GLN A 876 3.04 -0.14 -37.07
C GLN A 876 1.77 0.09 -36.24
N PHE A 877 1.79 -0.20 -34.95
CA PHE A 877 0.64 0.00 -34.08
C PHE A 877 0.26 1.47 -33.97
N LYS A 878 1.22 2.40 -33.90
CA LYS A 878 0.95 3.85 -33.91
C LYS A 878 0.21 4.29 -35.18
N LYS A 879 0.63 3.78 -36.34
CA LYS A 879 -0.07 4.02 -37.63
C LYS A 879 -1.47 3.41 -37.64
N ASP A 880 -1.57 2.12 -37.28
CA ASP A 880 -2.85 1.40 -37.23
C ASP A 880 -3.85 2.05 -36.25
N VAL A 881 -3.36 2.63 -35.14
CA VAL A 881 -4.19 3.34 -34.15
C VAL A 881 -4.81 4.61 -34.69
N MET A 882 -4.02 5.40 -35.43
CA MET A 882 -4.52 6.62 -36.03
C MET A 882 -5.48 6.33 -37.18
N ASN A 883 -5.21 5.29 -37.96
CA ASN A 883 -6.01 4.85 -39.11
C ASN A 883 -6.34 6.01 -40.08
N ASP A 884 -5.40 6.93 -40.26
CA ASP A 884 -5.56 8.21 -40.96
C ASP A 884 -4.87 8.24 -42.32
N GLU A 885 -4.55 7.07 -42.88
CA GLU A 885 -4.13 6.95 -44.28
C GLU A 885 -5.25 7.47 -45.21
N GLY A 886 -4.91 8.39 -46.11
CA GLY A 886 -5.89 9.06 -46.99
C GLY A 886 -6.85 10.01 -46.27
N ILE A 887 -6.49 10.53 -45.09
CA ILE A 887 -7.34 11.42 -44.29
C ILE A 887 -7.88 12.64 -45.05
N ILE A 888 -7.09 13.23 -45.95
CA ILE A 888 -7.51 14.42 -46.71
C ILE A 888 -8.66 14.08 -47.67
N GLU A 889 -8.59 12.95 -48.37
CA GLU A 889 -9.67 12.49 -49.26
C GLU A 889 -10.93 12.07 -48.47
N ILE A 890 -10.76 11.47 -47.30
CA ILE A 890 -11.87 11.15 -46.40
C ILE A 890 -12.56 12.45 -45.94
N LEU A 891 -11.79 13.46 -45.51
CA LEU A 891 -12.32 14.77 -45.14
C LEU A 891 -13.05 15.43 -46.32
N ARG A 892 -12.47 15.37 -47.53
CA ARG A 892 -13.09 15.86 -48.76
C ARG A 892 -14.44 15.20 -49.00
N GLY A 893 -14.49 13.86 -49.00
CA GLY A 893 -15.71 13.10 -49.25
C GLY A 893 -16.81 13.37 -48.22
N VAL A 894 -16.46 13.43 -46.92
CA VAL A 894 -17.42 13.74 -45.85
C VAL A 894 -17.97 15.16 -45.99
N ILE A 895 -17.09 16.15 -46.13
CA ILE A 895 -17.49 17.57 -46.19
C ILE A 895 -18.28 17.87 -47.47
N TYR A 896 -17.85 17.31 -48.61
CA TYR A 896 -18.55 17.46 -49.88
C TYR A 896 -19.91 16.77 -49.88
N GLY A 897 -20.01 15.55 -49.34
CA GLY A 897 -21.29 14.86 -49.16
C GLY A 897 -22.30 15.68 -48.34
N GLU A 898 -21.87 16.28 -47.24
CA GLU A 898 -22.72 17.15 -46.42
C GLU A 898 -23.10 18.46 -47.13
N LEU A 899 -22.22 19.01 -47.97
CA LEU A 899 -22.56 20.15 -48.83
C LEU A 899 -23.67 19.77 -49.81
N LEU A 900 -23.57 18.62 -50.48
CA LEU A 900 -24.59 18.14 -51.41
C LEU A 900 -25.93 17.87 -50.72
N GLU A 901 -25.93 17.31 -49.51
CA GLU A 901 -27.14 17.12 -48.71
C GLU A 901 -27.77 18.47 -48.30
N LEU A 902 -26.95 19.46 -47.94
CA LEU A 902 -27.42 20.80 -47.61
C LEU A 902 -28.09 21.47 -48.83
N VAL A 903 -27.47 21.33 -50.01
CA VAL A 903 -28.02 21.86 -51.26
C VAL A 903 -29.35 21.17 -51.59
N LYS A 904 -29.45 19.84 -51.45
CA LYS A 904 -30.69 19.08 -51.68
C LYS A 904 -31.82 19.40 -50.69
N SER A 905 -31.49 19.82 -49.47
CA SER A 905 -32.47 20.05 -48.38
C SER A 905 -33.01 21.48 -48.30
N LEU A 906 -32.41 22.43 -49.01
CA LEU A 906 -32.83 23.83 -49.02
C LEU A 906 -33.50 24.19 -50.35
N PRO A 907 -34.79 24.61 -50.35
CA PRO A 907 -35.49 24.96 -51.58
C PRO A 907 -34.87 26.19 -52.26
N LYS A 908 -34.65 26.09 -53.57
CA LYS A 908 -34.33 27.22 -54.46
C LYS A 908 -35.67 27.85 -54.93
N GLY A 909 -36.47 28.36 -54.00
CA GLY A 909 -37.89 28.66 -54.26
C GLY A 909 -38.73 27.39 -54.52
N ASP A 910 -39.76 27.44 -55.37
CA ASP A 910 -40.69 26.31 -55.64
C ASP A 910 -40.12 25.16 -56.49
N LYS A 911 -38.81 25.13 -56.79
CA LYS A 911 -38.18 24.10 -57.65
C LYS A 911 -37.28 23.15 -56.87
N LYS A 912 -37.37 21.85 -57.21
CA LYS A 912 -36.38 20.84 -56.82
C LYS A 912 -35.05 21.11 -57.53
N VAL A 913 -33.95 21.00 -56.79
CA VAL A 913 -32.58 21.11 -57.30
C VAL A 913 -32.32 20.04 -58.37
N SER A 914 -31.79 20.42 -59.54
CA SER A 914 -31.45 19.49 -60.63
C SER A 914 -30.08 18.81 -60.41
N VAL A 915 -29.73 17.82 -61.23
CA VAL A 915 -28.39 17.20 -61.21
C VAL A 915 -27.32 18.23 -61.63
N GLU A 916 -27.63 19.07 -62.62
CA GLU A 916 -26.76 20.14 -63.10
C GLU A 916 -26.45 21.19 -62.02
N ASP A 917 -27.43 21.52 -61.14
CA ASP A 917 -27.21 22.42 -60.00
C ASP A 917 -26.20 21.87 -58.97
N LEU A 918 -25.96 20.54 -58.94
CA LEU A 918 -25.01 19.88 -58.03
C LEU A 918 -23.58 19.86 -58.58
N GLU A 919 -23.38 20.24 -59.84
CA GLU A 919 -22.08 20.33 -60.51
C GLU A 919 -21.60 21.78 -60.68
N ASP A 920 -22.49 22.77 -60.50
CA ASP A 920 -22.19 24.19 -60.60
C ASP A 920 -21.58 24.76 -59.31
N TRP A 921 -20.27 25.04 -59.34
CA TRP A 921 -19.53 25.61 -58.23
C TRP A 921 -19.95 27.04 -57.82
N ASP A 922 -20.60 27.81 -58.69
CA ASP A 922 -21.17 29.11 -58.29
C ASP A 922 -22.35 28.93 -57.34
N ILE A 923 -23.16 27.89 -57.58
CA ILE A 923 -24.25 27.49 -56.69
C ILE A 923 -23.67 26.85 -55.42
N LEU A 924 -22.77 25.88 -55.55
CA LEU A 924 -22.17 25.19 -54.40
C LEU A 924 -21.43 26.15 -53.46
N ASN A 925 -20.70 27.15 -53.99
CA ASN A 925 -20.01 28.16 -53.19
C ASN A 925 -20.96 29.05 -52.36
N ALA A 926 -22.20 29.26 -52.82
CA ALA A 926 -23.21 30.00 -52.07
C ALA A 926 -23.67 29.20 -50.83
N TYR A 927 -23.88 27.89 -51.00
CA TYR A 927 -24.24 26.98 -49.89
C TYR A 927 -23.05 26.64 -48.99
N ALA A 928 -21.82 26.68 -49.51
CA ALA A 928 -20.60 26.47 -48.73
C ALA A 928 -20.48 27.45 -47.55
N VAL A 929 -20.96 28.69 -47.73
CA VAL A 929 -21.05 29.71 -46.68
C VAL A 929 -22.03 29.31 -45.57
N GLU A 930 -23.16 28.71 -45.91
CA GLU A 930 -24.14 28.28 -44.93
C GLU A 930 -23.69 27.01 -44.20
N LEU A 931 -23.01 26.10 -44.90
CA LEU A 931 -22.42 24.91 -44.29
C LEU A 931 -21.36 25.28 -43.23
N ILE A 932 -20.41 26.17 -43.53
CA ILE A 932 -19.40 26.59 -42.54
C ILE A 932 -20.00 27.37 -41.37
N LYS A 933 -21.14 28.06 -41.55
CA LYS A 933 -21.85 28.70 -40.44
C LYS A 933 -22.51 27.66 -39.52
N LYS A 934 -23.13 26.64 -40.10
CA LYS A 934 -23.89 25.60 -39.39
C LYS A 934 -22.96 24.56 -38.75
N GLU A 935 -22.07 24.00 -39.55
CA GLU A 935 -21.20 22.89 -39.16
C GLU A 935 -19.81 23.35 -38.73
N GLY A 936 -19.36 24.52 -39.15
CA GLY A 936 -18.01 25.01 -38.83
C GLY A 936 -16.93 24.45 -39.76
N TYR A 937 -17.31 23.75 -40.82
CA TYR A 937 -16.43 23.34 -41.91
C TYR A 937 -17.15 23.48 -43.25
N THR A 938 -16.42 23.52 -44.36
CA THR A 938 -16.97 23.51 -45.71
C THR A 938 -15.91 23.16 -46.76
N ILE A 939 -16.36 22.95 -47.98
CA ILE A 939 -15.55 22.82 -49.18
C ILE A 939 -16.01 23.84 -50.21
N TYR A 940 -15.08 24.50 -50.90
CA TYR A 940 -15.39 25.54 -51.88
C TYR A 940 -14.30 25.64 -52.94
N ARG A 941 -14.66 26.13 -54.12
CA ARG A 941 -13.74 26.32 -55.24
C ARG A 941 -13.47 27.81 -55.47
N THR A 942 -12.22 28.18 -55.72
CA THR A 942 -11.89 29.59 -55.97
C THR A 942 -11.89 29.92 -57.45
N LYS A 943 -12.61 30.98 -57.84
CA LYS A 943 -12.70 31.43 -59.25
C LYS A 943 -11.37 31.84 -59.88
N LYS A 944 -10.37 32.18 -59.06
CA LYS A 944 -9.11 32.75 -59.53
C LYS A 944 -8.07 31.69 -59.89
N ASP A 945 -8.05 30.60 -59.12
CA ASP A 945 -7.00 29.58 -59.20
C ASP A 945 -7.58 28.19 -59.53
N GLU A 946 -8.91 28.06 -59.67
CA GLU A 946 -9.66 26.80 -59.86
C GLU A 946 -9.41 25.71 -58.81
N ILE A 947 -8.62 25.99 -57.77
CA ILE A 947 -8.28 25.08 -56.68
C ILE A 947 -9.48 24.86 -55.76
N LEU A 948 -9.68 23.59 -55.41
CA LEU A 948 -10.62 23.12 -54.39
C LEU A 948 -10.01 23.30 -53.00
N ARG A 949 -10.77 23.88 -52.07
CA ARG A 949 -10.30 24.16 -50.70
C ARG A 949 -11.25 23.59 -49.66
N LEU A 950 -10.72 22.80 -48.74
CA LEU A 950 -11.40 22.52 -47.47
C LEU A 950 -11.13 23.66 -46.50
N ALA A 951 -12.14 24.05 -45.73
CA ALA A 951 -12.01 25.03 -44.66
C ALA A 951 -12.65 24.51 -43.38
N ILE A 952 -11.90 24.46 -42.28
CA ILE A 952 -12.33 23.88 -41.00
C ILE A 952 -12.05 24.88 -39.86
N GLN A 953 -13.07 25.23 -39.09
CA GLN A 953 -12.95 26.00 -37.84
C GLN A 953 -12.85 25.04 -36.64
N GLN A 954 -12.38 25.52 -35.49
CA GLN A 954 -12.24 24.71 -34.27
C GLN A 954 -13.53 23.95 -33.90
N ARG A 955 -14.69 24.60 -33.97
CA ARG A 955 -16.00 23.97 -33.71
C ARG A 955 -16.35 22.87 -34.73
N GLY A 956 -15.92 23.05 -35.97
CA GLY A 956 -16.11 22.08 -37.05
C GLY A 956 -15.17 20.89 -36.90
N LEU A 957 -13.92 21.14 -36.50
CA LEU A 957 -12.96 20.07 -36.19
C LEU A 957 -13.53 19.11 -35.14
N ILE A 958 -14.07 19.61 -34.02
CA ILE A 958 -14.67 18.76 -32.96
C ILE A 958 -15.78 17.86 -33.51
N LYS A 959 -16.62 18.38 -34.42
CA LYS A 959 -17.68 17.59 -35.07
C LYS A 959 -17.10 16.53 -36.01
N LEU A 960 -16.14 16.92 -36.87
CA LEU A 960 -15.47 16.02 -37.80
C LEU A 960 -14.77 14.88 -37.06
N LEU A 961 -14.07 15.14 -35.96
CA LEU A 961 -13.42 14.09 -35.15
C LEU A 961 -14.41 13.04 -34.66
N SER A 962 -15.60 13.45 -34.23
CA SER A 962 -16.66 12.49 -33.86
C SER A 962 -17.13 11.65 -35.05
N VAL A 963 -17.17 12.21 -36.26
CA VAL A 963 -17.54 11.47 -37.48
C VAL A 963 -16.43 10.50 -37.87
N LEU A 964 -15.18 10.98 -37.91
CA LEU A 964 -13.98 10.19 -38.22
C LEU A 964 -13.85 8.99 -37.29
N LYS A 965 -14.04 9.19 -35.98
CA LYS A 965 -14.01 8.12 -34.98
C LYS A 965 -15.12 7.08 -35.18
N LYS A 966 -16.37 7.54 -35.40
CA LYS A 966 -17.53 6.64 -35.53
C LYS A 966 -17.56 5.86 -36.85
N LYS A 967 -17.27 6.53 -37.96
CA LYS A 967 -17.39 5.93 -39.31
C LYS A 967 -16.10 5.25 -39.77
N PHE A 968 -14.94 5.80 -39.42
CA PHE A 968 -13.64 5.40 -39.95
C PHE A 968 -12.67 4.88 -38.88
N LYS A 969 -13.11 4.79 -37.61
CA LYS A 969 -12.31 4.22 -36.50
C LYS A 969 -10.96 4.93 -36.25
N MET A 970 -10.88 6.21 -36.60
CA MET A 970 -9.69 7.03 -36.35
C MET A 970 -9.64 7.50 -34.89
N ASN A 971 -8.57 7.15 -34.17
CA ASN A 971 -8.43 7.44 -32.74
C ASN A 971 -7.76 8.78 -32.42
N TYR A 972 -8.18 9.84 -33.12
CA TYR A 972 -7.78 11.19 -32.76
C TYR A 972 -8.27 11.55 -31.34
N PRO A 973 -7.48 12.32 -30.56
CA PRO A 973 -7.91 12.81 -29.27
C PRO A 973 -9.12 13.75 -29.38
N ASP A 974 -10.03 13.69 -28.42
CA ASP A 974 -11.32 14.40 -28.48
C ASP A 974 -11.15 15.94 -28.36
N LYS A 975 -10.03 16.43 -27.81
CA LYS A 975 -9.70 17.85 -27.60
C LYS A 975 -8.34 18.21 -28.21
N ILE A 976 -8.31 18.31 -29.53
CA ILE A 976 -7.18 18.90 -30.28
C ILE A 976 -7.54 20.28 -30.81
N ASN A 977 -6.52 21.14 -31.00
CA ASN A 977 -6.69 22.45 -31.62
C ASN A 977 -6.36 22.40 -33.13
N LEU A 978 -6.74 23.44 -33.86
CA LEU A 978 -6.46 23.55 -35.30
C LEU A 978 -4.96 23.48 -35.59
N ASP A 979 -4.10 24.12 -34.79
CA ASP A 979 -2.65 24.14 -35.01
C ASP A 979 -2.04 22.74 -34.97
N TRP A 980 -2.40 21.96 -33.94
CA TRP A 980 -1.94 20.58 -33.81
C TRP A 980 -2.41 19.71 -34.97
N PHE A 981 -3.69 19.82 -35.35
CA PHE A 981 -4.23 19.04 -36.46
C PHE A 981 -3.59 19.44 -37.80
N ALA A 982 -3.35 20.73 -38.02
CA ALA A 982 -2.67 21.24 -39.19
C ALA A 982 -1.23 20.73 -39.30
N ASN A 983 -0.47 20.79 -38.20
CA ASN A 983 0.90 20.31 -38.17
C ASN A 983 0.97 18.81 -38.45
N LYS A 984 0.09 18.02 -37.83
CA LYS A 984 0.03 16.58 -38.10
C LYS A 984 -0.31 16.28 -39.56
N LEU A 985 -1.32 16.95 -40.14
CA LEU A 985 -1.65 16.76 -41.55
C LEU A 985 -0.48 17.14 -42.47
N LYS A 986 0.29 18.19 -42.15
CA LYS A 986 1.50 18.57 -42.90
C LYS A 986 2.60 17.54 -42.81
N GLU A 987 2.84 16.99 -41.62
CA GLU A 987 3.85 15.96 -41.40
C GLU A 987 3.53 14.69 -42.21
N ASP A 988 2.25 14.30 -42.24
CA ASP A 988 1.79 13.07 -42.89
C ASP A 988 1.54 13.26 -44.41
N ASN A 989 1.30 14.48 -44.89
CA ASN A 989 0.91 14.79 -46.27
C ASN A 989 1.64 16.07 -46.78
N PRO A 990 2.98 16.03 -46.95
CA PRO A 990 3.79 17.19 -47.31
C PRO A 990 3.47 17.80 -48.68
N GLU A 991 2.77 17.06 -49.55
CA GLU A 991 2.35 17.46 -50.89
C GLU A 991 1.15 18.43 -50.90
N TYR A 992 0.37 18.49 -49.81
CA TYR A 992 -0.78 19.39 -49.72
C TYR A 992 -0.40 20.73 -49.07
N ASN A 993 -0.94 21.82 -49.61
CA ASN A 993 -0.79 23.13 -48.97
C ASN A 993 -1.83 23.29 -47.83
N ILE A 994 -1.33 23.29 -46.59
CA ILE A 994 -2.13 23.34 -45.37
C ILE A 994 -1.79 24.60 -44.58
N GLU A 995 -2.76 25.47 -44.31
CA GLU A 995 -2.52 26.73 -43.60
C GLU A 995 -3.68 27.14 -42.72
N ILE A 996 -3.41 27.80 -41.59
CA ILE A 996 -4.46 28.44 -40.80
C ILE A 996 -4.53 29.91 -41.19
N LYS A 997 -5.62 30.30 -41.85
CA LYS A 997 -5.78 31.65 -42.39
C LYS A 997 -7.23 32.13 -42.34
N GLN A 998 -7.40 33.44 -42.56
CA GLN A 998 -8.72 34.01 -42.86
C GLN A 998 -9.02 33.77 -44.34
N ILE A 999 -10.23 33.26 -44.63
CA ILE A 999 -10.69 33.01 -45.99
C ILE A 999 -11.84 33.94 -46.36
N LYS A 1000 -12.11 34.04 -47.67
CA LYS A 1000 -13.26 34.76 -48.21
C LYS A 1000 -14.01 33.84 -49.16
N ILE A 1001 -15.26 33.49 -48.81
CA ILE A 1001 -16.16 32.67 -49.64
C ILE A 1001 -17.33 33.55 -50.03
N ASN A 1002 -17.56 33.70 -51.35
CA ASN A 1002 -18.63 34.53 -51.92
C ASN A 1002 -18.79 35.91 -51.23
N GLY A 1003 -17.70 36.67 -51.10
CA GLY A 1003 -17.72 38.00 -50.47
C GLY A 1003 -17.56 38.01 -48.94
N LYS A 1004 -17.92 36.93 -48.23
CA LYS A 1004 -17.94 36.87 -46.76
C LYS A 1004 -16.61 36.41 -46.19
N LYS A 1005 -16.09 37.16 -45.19
CA LYS A 1005 -14.84 36.85 -44.50
C LYS A 1005 -15.08 35.88 -43.35
N ILE A 1006 -14.27 34.83 -43.26
CA ILE A 1006 -14.33 33.82 -42.19
C ILE A 1006 -12.92 33.69 -41.62
N LYS A 1007 -12.80 33.89 -40.31
CA LYS A 1007 -11.51 33.91 -39.59
C LYS A 1007 -11.18 32.53 -39.01
N ASN A 1008 -9.88 32.31 -38.79
CA ASN A 1008 -9.31 31.16 -38.07
C ASN A 1008 -9.77 29.82 -38.64
N CYS A 1009 -9.60 29.65 -39.95
CA CYS A 1009 -9.87 28.40 -40.64
C CYS A 1009 -8.56 27.68 -40.95
N LEU A 1010 -8.47 26.41 -40.60
CA LEU A 1010 -7.57 25.48 -41.24
C LEU A 1010 -8.04 25.30 -42.69
N VAL A 1011 -7.17 25.60 -43.64
CA VAL A 1011 -7.40 25.50 -45.07
C VAL A 1011 -6.49 24.43 -45.64
N ILE A 1012 -7.08 23.48 -46.36
CA ILE A 1012 -6.36 22.44 -47.09
C ILE A 1012 -6.67 22.67 -48.57
N GLU A 1013 -5.63 22.97 -49.36
CA GLU A 1013 -5.75 23.10 -50.80
C GLU A 1013 -5.59 21.73 -51.45
N ILE A 1014 -6.65 21.24 -52.07
CA ILE A 1014 -6.67 19.97 -52.78
C ILE A 1014 -6.36 20.30 -54.24
N PRO A 1015 -5.19 19.89 -54.77
CA PRO A 1015 -4.96 19.98 -56.20
C PRO A 1015 -6.02 19.12 -56.90
N GLU A 1016 -6.75 19.70 -57.85
CA GLU A 1016 -7.59 18.88 -58.72
C GLU A 1016 -6.65 18.01 -59.55
N GLU A 1017 -6.73 16.68 -59.37
CA GLU A 1017 -6.31 15.75 -60.41
C GLU A 1017 -7.19 16.04 -61.63
N ASP A 1018 -6.65 16.84 -62.53
CA ASP A 1018 -7.14 16.95 -63.88
C ASP A 1018 -6.78 15.59 -64.53
N ASP A 1019 -7.62 14.57 -64.33
CA ASP A 1019 -7.50 13.26 -65.01
C ASP A 1019 -7.27 13.47 -66.51
N THR A 1020 -7.87 14.54 -67.05
CA THR A 1020 -7.71 14.98 -68.43
C THR A 1020 -6.29 15.46 -68.74
N LYS A 1021 -5.56 16.05 -67.79
CA LYS A 1021 -4.16 16.48 -67.95
C LYS A 1021 -3.17 15.32 -67.95
N GLU A 1022 -3.35 14.33 -67.07
CA GLU A 1022 -2.51 13.12 -67.09
C GLU A 1022 -2.78 12.29 -68.35
N LEU A 1023 -4.04 12.20 -68.79
CA LEU A 1023 -4.44 11.62 -70.07
C LEU A 1023 -3.87 12.40 -71.26
N LYS A 1024 -3.93 13.73 -71.24
CA LYS A 1024 -3.32 14.60 -72.27
C LYS A 1024 -1.81 14.39 -72.36
N GLU A 1025 -1.11 14.31 -71.23
CA GLU A 1025 0.33 14.01 -71.21
C GLU A 1025 0.65 12.60 -71.71
N LYS A 1026 -0.17 11.59 -71.38
CA LYS A 1026 -0.05 10.22 -71.91
C LYS A 1026 -0.27 10.18 -73.43
N ILE A 1027 -1.28 10.90 -73.94
CA ILE A 1027 -1.56 11.04 -75.38
C ILE A 1027 -0.40 11.76 -76.08
N ILE A 1028 0.12 12.85 -75.53
CA ILE A 1028 1.28 13.57 -76.08
C ILE A 1028 2.51 12.66 -76.11
N LYS A 1029 2.80 11.91 -75.04
CA LYS A 1029 3.92 10.94 -75.02
C LYS A 1029 3.73 9.82 -76.04
N LEU A 1030 2.51 9.31 -76.23
CA LEU A 1030 2.19 8.31 -77.24
C LEU A 1030 2.43 8.86 -78.66
N LEU A 1031 1.95 10.06 -78.96
CA LEU A 1031 2.16 10.74 -80.24
C LEU A 1031 3.65 11.02 -80.52
N LEU A 1032 4.40 11.48 -79.51
CA LEU A 1032 5.84 11.69 -79.61
C LEU A 1032 6.60 10.37 -79.86
N LYS A 1033 6.18 9.27 -79.23
CA LYS A 1033 6.76 7.94 -79.42
C LYS A 1033 6.42 7.35 -80.79
N ALA A 1034 5.25 7.66 -81.34
CA ALA A 1034 4.84 7.25 -82.69
C ALA A 1034 5.64 7.97 -83.80
N GLY A 1035 6.15 9.18 -83.51
CA GLY A 1035 7.00 9.95 -84.43
C GLY A 1035 6.33 10.18 -85.79
N THR A 1036 7.10 10.13 -86.87
CA THR A 1036 6.61 10.36 -88.25
C THR A 1036 5.64 9.30 -88.78
N ARG A 1037 5.40 8.19 -88.05
CA ARG A 1037 4.42 7.17 -88.46
C ARG A 1037 2.97 7.58 -88.17
N GLY A 1038 2.73 8.49 -87.23
CA GLY A 1038 1.38 8.87 -86.78
C GLY A 1038 0.66 7.73 -86.04
N MET A 1039 -0.49 8.05 -85.43
CA MET A 1039 -1.36 7.11 -84.71
C MET A 1039 -2.82 7.55 -84.88
N THR A 1040 -3.69 6.64 -85.29
CA THR A 1040 -5.11 6.97 -85.45
C THR A 1040 -5.79 7.17 -84.09
N THR A 1041 -6.90 7.91 -84.06
CA THR A 1041 -7.71 8.12 -82.85
C THR A 1041 -8.14 6.80 -82.21
N ILE A 1042 -8.46 5.78 -83.02
CA ILE A 1042 -8.80 4.42 -82.57
C ILE A 1042 -7.61 3.77 -81.84
N GLN A 1043 -6.40 3.88 -82.38
CA GLN A 1043 -5.20 3.29 -81.76
C GLN A 1043 -4.88 3.95 -80.42
N ILE A 1044 -5.05 5.27 -80.34
CA ILE A 1044 -4.87 6.03 -79.09
C ILE A 1044 -5.94 5.63 -78.06
N ALA A 1045 -7.18 5.44 -78.50
CA ALA A 1045 -8.28 4.98 -77.65
C ALA A 1045 -8.03 3.56 -77.11
N GLU A 1046 -7.61 2.62 -77.96
CA GLU A 1046 -7.30 1.24 -77.55
C GLU A 1046 -6.10 1.16 -76.59
N GLU A 1047 -5.04 1.92 -76.83
CA GLU A 1047 -3.81 1.85 -76.03
C GLU A 1047 -3.96 2.52 -74.65
N LEU A 1048 -4.93 3.43 -74.51
CA LEU A 1048 -5.26 4.11 -73.25
C LEU A 1048 -6.52 3.58 -72.58
N GLY A 1049 -7.23 2.62 -73.20
CA GLY A 1049 -8.48 2.08 -72.66
C GLY A 1049 -9.64 3.07 -72.65
N LEU A 1050 -9.68 4.01 -73.60
CA LEU A 1050 -10.72 5.04 -73.77
C LEU A 1050 -11.71 4.65 -74.88
N SER A 1051 -12.86 5.31 -74.93
CA SER A 1051 -13.70 5.30 -76.14
C SER A 1051 -13.12 6.20 -77.24
N GLU A 1052 -13.47 5.92 -78.50
CA GLU A 1052 -12.99 6.71 -79.64
C GLU A 1052 -13.48 8.17 -79.58
N GLU A 1053 -14.70 8.42 -79.08
CA GLU A 1053 -15.24 9.77 -78.89
C GLU A 1053 -14.46 10.55 -77.83
N GLU A 1054 -14.13 9.93 -76.69
CA GLU A 1054 -13.32 10.55 -75.63
C GLU A 1054 -11.91 10.90 -76.12
N ALA A 1055 -11.28 10.00 -76.89
CA ALA A 1055 -9.97 10.26 -77.48
C ALA A 1055 -10.03 11.40 -78.52
N GLU A 1056 -11.08 11.46 -79.34
CA GLU A 1056 -11.25 12.54 -80.35
C GLU A 1056 -11.48 13.91 -79.70
N GLU A 1057 -12.25 13.97 -78.62
CA GLU A 1057 -12.52 15.20 -77.88
C GLU A 1057 -11.23 15.78 -77.25
N ILE A 1058 -10.42 14.91 -76.63
CA ILE A 1058 -9.13 15.31 -76.03
C ILE A 1058 -8.13 15.75 -77.09
N LEU A 1059 -8.04 15.07 -78.24
CA LEU A 1059 -7.16 15.47 -79.36
C LEU A 1059 -7.58 16.82 -79.97
N LYS A 1060 -8.88 17.08 -80.12
CA LYS A 1060 -9.39 18.39 -80.58
C LYS A 1060 -9.01 19.51 -79.61
N GLU A 1061 -9.07 19.23 -78.31
CA GLU A 1061 -8.68 20.20 -77.28
C GLU A 1061 -7.17 20.49 -77.30
N LEU A 1062 -6.33 19.45 -77.40
CA LEU A 1062 -4.88 19.58 -77.51
C LEU A 1062 -4.45 20.37 -78.76
N HIS A 1063 -5.10 20.13 -79.89
CA HIS A 1063 -4.85 20.89 -81.11
C HIS A 1063 -5.24 22.36 -80.98
N LYS A 1064 -6.41 22.64 -80.38
CA LYS A 1064 -6.89 24.00 -80.13
C LYS A 1064 -5.93 24.79 -79.23
N LYS A 1065 -5.20 24.11 -78.36
CA LYS A 1065 -4.16 24.67 -77.48
C LYS A 1065 -2.78 24.76 -78.13
N GLY A 1066 -2.60 24.24 -79.35
CA GLY A 1066 -1.33 24.25 -80.08
C GLY A 1066 -0.30 23.24 -79.56
N GLU A 1067 -0.72 22.27 -78.75
CA GLU A 1067 0.16 21.24 -78.18
C GLU A 1067 0.40 20.08 -79.16
N ILE A 1068 -0.47 19.94 -80.18
CA ILE A 1068 -0.32 19.03 -81.32
C ILE A 1068 -0.73 19.71 -82.62
N ASP A 1069 -0.04 19.40 -83.72
CA ASP A 1069 -0.25 20.06 -85.01
C ASP A 1069 -1.55 19.65 -85.72
N ASN A 1070 -2.11 18.47 -85.41
CA ASN A 1070 -3.31 17.94 -86.04
C ASN A 1070 -4.15 17.10 -85.06
N PRO A 1071 -5.47 17.36 -84.92
CA PRO A 1071 -6.36 16.63 -84.02
C PRO A 1071 -6.76 15.24 -84.55
N ARG A 1072 -6.36 14.90 -85.78
CA ARG A 1072 -6.51 13.56 -86.38
C ARG A 1072 -5.16 13.09 -86.90
N PRO A 1073 -4.31 12.50 -86.04
CA PRO A 1073 -2.94 12.11 -86.41
C PRO A 1073 -2.89 10.85 -87.31
N GLY A 1074 -3.50 10.88 -88.49
CA GLY A 1074 -3.54 9.71 -89.37
C GLY A 1074 -3.87 9.92 -90.85
N ILE A 1075 -3.97 11.16 -91.36
CA ILE A 1075 -4.26 11.36 -92.79
C ILE A 1075 -3.06 12.01 -93.50
N TRP A 1076 -2.28 11.16 -94.16
CA TRP A 1076 -1.33 11.58 -95.18
C TRP A 1076 -2.11 12.08 -96.41
N ILE A 1077 -1.98 13.36 -96.76
CA ILE A 1077 -2.28 13.85 -98.10
C ILE A 1077 -1.06 13.49 -98.96
N ALA A 1078 -1.19 12.46 -99.81
CA ALA A 1078 -0.30 12.27 -100.94
C ALA A 1078 -0.65 13.31 -102.03
N TYR A 1079 0.37 13.79 -102.75
CA TYR A 1079 0.17 14.52 -104.01
C TYR A 1079 -0.69 13.73 -105.00
#